data_AF-A0A7X3KF26-F1
#
_entry.id   AF-A0A7X3KF26-F1
#
_cell.length_a   1.000
_cell.length_b   1.000
_cell.length_c   1.000
_cell.angle_alpha   90.00
_cell.angle_beta   90.00
_cell.angle_gamma   90.00
#
_symmetry.space_group_name_H-M   'P 1'
#
loop_
_entity.id
_entity.type
_entity.pdbx_description
1 polymer ?
#
loop_
_entity_poly.entity_id
_entity_poly.type
_entity_poly.pdbx_seq_one_letter_code
_entity_poly.pdbx_strand_id
1 'polypeptide(L)'
;MLSAARAPVFWVDRLALQVPLAVLPTAMLGFVTVPRLRKLRLKAKGLDGALPYEVRAEAAHPGIVLPFHASALGALTAFYYAMEPPVPFRFIDAIMPLLAYGGVLGLLYVRHLHRWRKVSVLAAPLRYHAWGRFGRFAGTVAAVGAIAAVGIAIEQQSSKLPARMSMMAGEMDWGGGQQPIGTEIVHAHSEHGGHIAATEAAAVGSVEVTAAALRVGEGASTAAGMRKHDVRHVGGVGTVSLDQLTGPQDGKPDRTFTLVAQRQDVRLASGEVIKDAWAFNGELPGPELRMKKGELIEVKLVNQNVDEGVTLHWHGLDVPNAEDGVAGVTQNAVMPGQSYTYRFVAEQTGTYWYHSHQDSQEAVSRGLFGPLVVEPASEEGAVPLNTGGGQEAHAELGEPPEAKEFTAMTHIWDRVGLAVDGWTGVRKETVVPGTEVRLRLINTDDWVRQSYSVIGTSFRVVAIDGTDVNEPGLLAATRLELTTGGRYDLSFTMPNQPVFLAIGNGTKTGLLMTPDGKGEAPSELPSSEDVFIPTHYGKPTATAFGADSIFDRQFTMLLDNKLGFYNGAFNQLYTINGKVFPDTPMFMVQEGDLVHTTIINRSIVDHPMHLHGHHMLVLSRNGDNVDGSPWWSDTLDVQPGETYELAFRADNPGLWMDHCHNLEHAAAGMSMHLMYEGITSPYEVGSGTVNHPE
;
A
#
# COMPACT_ATOMS: atom_id res chain seq x y z
N MET A 1 8.59 12.75 -13.25
CA MET A 1 10.05 12.87 -12.98
C MET A 1 10.49 14.26 -12.52
N LEU A 2 10.03 15.38 -13.09
CA LEU A 2 10.42 16.73 -12.62
C LEU A 2 9.65 17.23 -11.37
N SER A 3 8.45 16.71 -11.06
CA SER A 3 7.76 17.03 -9.78
C SER A 3 8.41 16.33 -8.58
N ALA A 4 8.87 15.07 -8.75
CA ALA A 4 9.68 14.31 -7.80
C ALA A 4 11.03 14.99 -7.41
N ALA A 5 11.42 16.06 -8.11
CA ALA A 5 12.59 16.86 -7.77
C ALA A 5 12.36 17.82 -6.59
N ARG A 6 11.12 18.03 -6.13
CA ARG A 6 10.79 19.07 -5.15
C ARG A 6 10.79 18.62 -3.69
N ALA A 7 10.50 17.34 -3.39
CA ALA A 7 10.54 16.85 -2.01
C ALA A 7 11.98 16.47 -1.59
N PRO A 8 12.58 17.12 -0.58
CA PRO A 8 13.93 16.77 -0.10
C PRO A 8 14.07 15.29 0.27
N VAL A 9 12.97 14.68 0.74
CA VAL A 9 12.90 13.30 1.21
C VAL A 9 13.29 12.27 0.14
N PHE A 10 13.13 12.57 -1.15
CA PHE A 10 13.38 11.62 -2.25
C PHE A 10 14.86 11.50 -2.68
N TRP A 11 15.68 12.54 -2.45
CA TRP A 11 17.08 12.56 -2.91
C TRP A 11 18.10 12.58 -1.78
N VAL A 12 17.73 12.99 -0.57
CA VAL A 12 18.69 13.17 0.53
C VAL A 12 19.41 11.88 0.86
N ASP A 13 18.69 10.77 1.01
CA ASP A 13 19.23 9.44 1.27
C ASP A 13 20.06 8.93 0.08
N ARG A 14 19.56 9.07 -1.15
CA ARG A 14 20.25 8.63 -2.36
C ARG A 14 21.56 9.39 -2.55
N LEU A 15 21.58 10.70 -2.33
CA LEU A 15 22.80 11.49 -2.39
C LEU A 15 23.73 11.16 -1.22
N ALA A 16 23.21 11.09 0.01
CA ALA A 16 24.02 10.84 1.20
C ALA A 16 24.65 9.43 1.21
N LEU A 17 23.97 8.44 0.63
CA LEU A 17 24.40 7.04 0.62
C LEU A 17 25.06 6.62 -0.70
N GLN A 18 24.44 6.89 -1.86
CA GLN A 18 24.96 6.40 -3.15
C GLN A 18 26.21 7.14 -3.61
N VAL A 19 26.34 8.43 -3.30
CA VAL A 19 27.54 9.19 -3.71
C VAL A 19 28.82 8.62 -3.07
N PRO A 20 28.91 8.46 -1.73
CA PRO A 20 30.12 7.91 -1.12
C PRO A 20 30.33 6.41 -1.39
N LEU A 21 29.25 5.62 -1.54
CA LEU A 21 29.35 4.17 -1.69
C LEU A 21 29.53 3.71 -3.13
N ALA A 22 28.89 4.36 -4.11
CA ALA A 22 28.92 3.92 -5.50
C ALA A 22 29.64 4.91 -6.41
N VAL A 23 29.30 6.19 -6.36
CA VAL A 23 29.79 7.19 -7.33
C VAL A 23 31.28 7.47 -7.13
N LEU A 24 31.72 7.79 -5.91
CA LEU A 24 33.13 8.13 -5.64
C LEU A 24 34.08 6.97 -5.96
N PRO A 25 33.86 5.72 -5.52
CA PRO A 25 34.75 4.61 -5.86
C PRO A 25 34.81 4.32 -7.36
N THR A 26 33.66 4.39 -8.04
CA THR A 26 33.58 4.16 -9.49
C THR A 26 34.28 5.27 -10.27
N ALA A 27 34.14 6.53 -9.85
CA ALA A 27 34.88 7.65 -10.42
C ALA A 27 36.40 7.48 -10.21
N MET A 28 36.84 7.02 -9.03
CA MET A 28 38.25 6.71 -8.79
C MET A 28 38.79 5.59 -9.70
N LEU A 29 37.96 4.60 -10.07
CA LEU A 29 38.34 3.62 -11.09
C LEU A 29 38.64 4.30 -12.43
N GLY A 30 37.75 5.18 -12.90
CA GLY A 30 37.89 5.88 -14.18
C GLY A 30 39.03 6.90 -14.22
N PHE A 31 39.16 7.74 -13.20
CA PHE A 31 40.07 8.89 -13.20
C PHE A 31 41.45 8.61 -12.58
N VAL A 32 41.56 7.63 -11.68
CA VAL A 32 42.83 7.29 -11.01
C VAL A 32 43.38 5.96 -11.49
N THR A 33 42.55 4.92 -11.46
CA THR A 33 43.02 3.54 -11.67
C THR A 33 43.29 3.24 -13.14
N VAL A 34 42.34 3.53 -14.04
CA VAL A 34 42.48 3.25 -15.48
C VAL A 34 43.68 3.98 -16.11
N PRO A 35 43.94 5.29 -15.86
CA PRO A 35 45.10 5.97 -16.41
C PRO A 35 46.42 5.37 -15.91
N ARG A 36 46.50 4.98 -14.63
CA ARG A 36 47.67 4.31 -14.06
C ARG A 36 47.88 2.93 -14.66
N LEU A 37 46.82 2.13 -14.83
CA LEU A 37 46.88 0.83 -15.49
C LEU A 37 47.30 0.93 -16.96
N ARG A 38 46.81 1.94 -17.70
CA ARG A 38 47.25 2.21 -19.08
C ARG A 38 48.75 2.54 -19.13
N LYS A 39 49.23 3.44 -18.26
CA LYS A 39 50.66 3.76 -18.14
C LYS A 39 51.50 2.54 -17.79
N LEU A 40 51.04 1.71 -16.85
CA LEU A 40 51.70 0.44 -16.49
C LEU A 40 51.75 -0.54 -17.66
N ARG A 41 50.64 -0.71 -18.39
CA ARG A 41 50.59 -1.58 -19.57
C ARG A 41 51.56 -1.13 -20.65
N LEU A 42 51.69 0.18 -20.87
CA LEU A 42 52.66 0.75 -21.81
C LEU A 42 54.10 0.50 -21.34
N LYS A 43 54.40 0.72 -20.05
CA LYS A 43 55.72 0.42 -19.46
C LYS A 43 56.07 -1.07 -19.48
N ALA A 44 55.07 -1.94 -19.46
CA ALA A 44 55.25 -3.38 -19.52
C ALA A 44 55.35 -3.95 -20.95
N LYS A 45 55.01 -3.15 -21.97
CA LYS A 45 54.93 -3.60 -23.36
C LYS A 45 56.33 -3.87 -23.92
N GLY A 46 56.57 -5.09 -24.42
CA GLY A 46 57.85 -5.48 -25.01
C GLY A 46 58.90 -5.93 -23.99
N LEU A 47 58.52 -6.13 -22.72
CA LEU A 47 59.38 -6.76 -21.72
C LEU A 47 59.14 -8.27 -21.70
N ASP A 48 60.19 -9.04 -21.98
CA ASP A 48 60.19 -10.51 -21.86
C ASP A 48 60.77 -10.93 -20.50
N GLY A 49 60.08 -11.80 -19.79
CA GLY A 49 60.52 -12.32 -18.48
C GLY A 49 60.02 -11.53 -17.26
N ALA A 50 60.80 -11.49 -16.18
CA ALA A 50 60.37 -10.89 -14.92
C ALA A 50 60.30 -9.35 -15.00
N LEU A 51 59.11 -8.78 -14.78
CA LEU A 51 58.89 -7.32 -14.82
C LEU A 51 59.86 -6.56 -13.89
N PRO A 52 60.42 -5.41 -14.30
CA PRO A 52 61.29 -4.57 -13.47
C PRO A 52 60.65 -4.20 -12.14
N TYR A 53 61.48 -4.02 -11.10
CA TYR A 53 61.01 -3.73 -9.74
C TYR A 53 60.10 -2.49 -9.69
N GLU A 54 60.41 -1.46 -10.48
CA GLU A 54 59.63 -0.21 -10.59
C GLU A 54 58.22 -0.45 -11.09
N VAL A 55 58.06 -1.31 -12.10
CA VAL A 55 56.76 -1.67 -12.67
C VAL A 55 55.96 -2.51 -11.66
N ARG A 56 56.62 -3.42 -10.93
CA ARG A 56 56.00 -4.23 -9.88
C ARG A 56 55.57 -3.40 -8.66
N ALA A 57 56.39 -2.44 -8.25
CA ALA A 57 56.09 -1.52 -7.16
C ALA A 57 54.91 -0.61 -7.52
N GLU A 58 54.91 -0.02 -8.71
CA GLU A 58 53.81 0.82 -9.19
C GLU A 58 52.50 0.01 -9.33
N ALA A 59 52.56 -1.25 -9.79
CA ALA A 59 51.39 -2.13 -9.87
C ALA A 59 50.82 -2.51 -8.48
N ALA A 60 51.61 -2.43 -7.41
CA ALA A 60 51.17 -2.69 -6.04
C ALA A 60 50.69 -1.41 -5.32
N HIS A 61 50.74 -0.24 -5.97
CA HIS A 61 50.41 1.03 -5.35
C HIS A 61 48.92 1.07 -4.91
N PRO A 62 48.60 1.53 -3.69
CA PRO A 62 47.21 1.56 -3.19
C PRO A 62 46.23 2.28 -4.13
N GLY A 63 46.66 3.36 -4.78
CA GLY A 63 45.86 4.10 -5.77
C GLY A 63 45.42 3.31 -7.01
N ILE A 64 45.89 2.08 -7.22
CA ILE A 64 45.40 1.17 -8.27
C ILE A 64 44.46 0.12 -7.69
N VAL A 65 44.75 -0.39 -6.50
CA VAL A 65 44.09 -1.57 -5.93
C VAL A 65 42.94 -1.19 -4.98
N LEU A 66 43.05 -0.07 -4.28
CA LEU A 66 42.06 0.38 -3.30
C LEU A 66 40.72 0.76 -3.97
N PRO A 67 40.67 1.45 -5.12
CA PRO A 67 39.39 1.79 -5.76
C PRO A 67 38.53 0.56 -6.11
N PHE A 68 39.12 -0.56 -6.53
CA PHE A 68 38.37 -1.80 -6.76
C PHE A 68 37.75 -2.36 -5.48
N HIS A 69 38.49 -2.34 -4.36
CA HIS A 69 37.95 -2.80 -3.08
C HIS A 69 36.88 -1.83 -2.55
N ALA A 70 37.08 -0.52 -2.73
CA ALA A 70 36.11 0.50 -2.36
C ALA A 70 34.79 0.31 -3.13
N SER A 71 34.84 0.04 -4.44
CA SER A 71 33.64 -0.26 -5.23
C SER A 71 32.95 -1.54 -4.77
N ALA A 72 33.70 -2.61 -4.47
CA ALA A 72 33.11 -3.87 -4.01
C ALA A 72 32.47 -3.73 -2.61
N LEU A 73 33.16 -3.07 -1.67
CA LEU A 73 32.62 -2.80 -0.34
C LEU A 73 31.44 -1.83 -0.41
N GLY A 74 31.51 -0.83 -1.28
CA GLY A 74 30.45 0.14 -1.48
C GLY A 74 29.19 -0.51 -2.04
N ALA A 75 29.34 -1.43 -3.01
CA ALA A 75 28.23 -2.25 -3.50
C ALA A 75 27.62 -3.13 -2.40
N LEU A 76 28.44 -3.72 -1.51
CA LEU A 76 27.95 -4.51 -0.38
C LEU A 76 27.18 -3.64 0.62
N THR A 77 27.70 -2.47 0.97
CA THR A 77 27.00 -1.53 1.87
C THR A 77 25.73 -0.97 1.22
N ALA A 78 25.73 -0.73 -0.09
CA ALA A 78 24.53 -0.34 -0.82
C ALA A 78 23.48 -1.48 -0.84
N PHE A 79 23.91 -2.73 -0.96
CA PHE A 79 23.02 -3.89 -0.84
C PHE A 79 22.41 -4.00 0.56
N TYR A 80 23.19 -3.73 1.62
CA TYR A 80 22.66 -3.62 2.98
C TYR A 80 21.54 -2.57 3.06
N TYR A 81 21.74 -1.37 2.49
CA TYR A 81 20.70 -0.34 2.47
C TYR A 81 19.51 -0.66 1.55
N ALA A 82 19.66 -1.58 0.59
CA ALA A 82 18.53 -2.10 -0.16
C ALA A 82 17.67 -3.04 0.69
N MET A 83 18.24 -3.66 1.72
CA MET A 83 17.51 -4.51 2.67
C MET A 83 16.99 -3.74 3.89
N GLU A 84 17.80 -2.84 4.42
CA GLU A 84 17.48 -2.00 5.58
C GLU A 84 17.63 -0.52 5.21
N PRO A 85 16.71 0.03 4.39
CA PRO A 85 16.75 1.43 4.03
C PRO A 85 16.42 2.29 5.27
N PRO A 86 17.16 3.38 5.52
CA PRO A 86 16.87 4.29 6.62
C PRO A 86 15.61 5.11 6.30
N VAL A 87 14.45 4.58 6.68
CA VAL A 87 13.13 5.14 6.39
C VAL A 87 12.36 5.23 7.71
N PRO A 88 12.01 6.44 8.20
CA PRO A 88 12.42 7.74 7.67
C PRO A 88 13.94 7.98 7.79
N PHE A 89 14.50 8.81 6.90
CA PHE A 89 15.95 9.02 6.87
C PHE A 89 16.43 9.77 8.11
N ARG A 90 17.19 9.10 8.97
CA ARG A 90 17.95 9.72 10.06
C ARG A 90 19.42 9.41 9.85
N PHE A 91 20.26 10.44 9.91
CA PHE A 91 21.70 10.27 9.74
C PHE A 91 22.29 9.24 10.71
N ILE A 92 21.75 9.13 11.92
CA ILE A 92 22.22 8.18 12.92
C ILE A 92 22.09 6.72 12.46
N ASP A 93 21.02 6.39 11.73
CA ASP A 93 20.76 5.03 11.24
C ASP A 93 21.73 4.66 10.09
N ALA A 94 22.22 5.67 9.37
CA ALA A 94 23.22 5.51 8.31
C ALA A 94 24.67 5.53 8.81
N ILE A 95 24.96 6.03 10.02
CA ILE A 95 26.34 6.23 10.49
C ILE A 95 27.08 4.91 10.66
N MET A 96 26.46 3.90 11.28
CA MET A 96 27.16 2.66 11.63
C MET A 96 27.66 1.87 10.41
N PRO A 97 26.85 1.62 9.36
CA PRO A 97 27.34 0.95 8.16
C PRO A 97 28.39 1.78 7.40
N LEU A 98 28.27 3.12 7.40
CA LEU A 98 29.25 4.01 6.78
C LEU A 98 30.59 4.01 7.54
N LEU A 99 30.57 3.98 8.88
CA LEU A 99 31.77 3.84 9.70
C LEU A 99 32.43 2.47 9.49
N ALA A 100 31.64 1.40 9.40
CA ALA A 100 32.15 0.06 9.08
C ALA A 100 32.82 0.04 7.69
N TYR A 101 32.18 0.61 6.68
CA TYR A 101 32.73 0.78 5.33
C TYR A 101 34.07 1.54 5.36
N GLY A 102 34.11 2.71 6.00
CA GLY A 102 35.31 3.52 6.14
C GLY A 102 36.44 2.83 6.91
N GLY A 103 36.10 2.12 8.00
CA GLY A 103 37.05 1.37 8.82
C GLY A 103 37.71 0.22 8.07
N VAL A 104 36.92 -0.60 7.37
CA VAL A 104 37.43 -1.70 6.52
C VAL A 104 38.29 -1.14 5.38
N LEU A 105 37.86 -0.05 4.74
CA LEU A 105 38.64 0.60 3.69
C LEU A 105 39.98 1.13 4.21
N GLY A 106 39.99 1.71 5.43
CA GLY A 106 41.20 2.15 6.12
C GLY A 106 42.17 0.99 6.40
N LEU A 107 41.67 -0.15 6.90
CA LEU A 107 42.48 -1.35 7.11
C LEU A 107 43.07 -1.90 5.80
N LEU A 108 42.28 -1.92 4.72
CA LEU A 108 42.76 -2.32 3.40
C LEU A 108 43.80 -1.35 2.85
N TYR A 109 43.64 -0.04 3.05
CA TYR A 109 44.64 0.95 2.69
C TYR A 109 45.96 0.71 3.42
N VAL A 110 45.92 0.54 4.74
CA VAL A 110 47.12 0.23 5.55
C VAL A 110 47.78 -1.06 5.08
N ARG A 111 47.01 -2.11 4.82
CA ARG A 111 47.51 -3.39 4.31
C ARG A 111 48.19 -3.24 2.94
N HIS A 112 47.58 -2.53 2.00
CA HIS A 112 48.15 -2.31 0.67
C HIS A 112 49.35 -1.36 0.71
N LEU A 113 49.36 -0.38 1.61
CA LEU A 113 50.51 0.49 1.83
C LEU A 113 51.72 -0.29 2.35
N HIS A 114 51.53 -1.19 3.32
CA HIS A 114 52.58 -2.09 3.81
C HIS A 114 53.08 -3.01 2.70
N ARG A 115 52.15 -3.58 1.91
CA ARG A 115 52.52 -4.43 0.77
C ARG A 115 53.31 -3.65 -0.28
N TRP A 116 52.86 -2.45 -0.63
CA TRP A 116 53.54 -1.57 -1.57
C TRP A 116 54.96 -1.27 -1.10
N ARG A 117 55.13 -0.78 0.14
CA ARG A 117 56.45 -0.53 0.74
C ARG A 117 57.36 -1.77 0.68
N LYS A 118 56.82 -2.95 1.01
CA LYS A 118 57.58 -4.21 0.96
C LYS A 118 58.01 -4.58 -0.47
N VAL A 119 57.12 -4.43 -1.45
CA VAL A 119 57.43 -4.69 -2.88
C VAL A 119 58.44 -3.69 -3.42
N SER A 120 58.40 -2.43 -2.97
CA SER A 120 59.31 -1.37 -3.41
C SER A 120 60.77 -1.57 -2.99
N VAL A 121 61.05 -2.44 -2.00
CA VAL A 121 62.40 -2.68 -1.47
C VAL A 121 62.97 -4.04 -1.93
N LEU A 122 62.14 -4.94 -2.48
CA LEU A 122 62.56 -6.28 -2.86
C LEU A 122 63.05 -6.35 -4.32
N ALA A 123 64.34 -6.64 -4.50
CA ALA A 123 64.94 -6.88 -5.81
C ALA A 123 64.39 -8.17 -6.48
N ALA A 124 64.19 -9.23 -5.68
CA ALA A 124 63.66 -10.51 -6.15
C ALA A 124 62.11 -10.51 -6.25
N PRO A 125 61.53 -11.13 -7.29
CA PRO A 125 60.09 -11.28 -7.39
C PRO A 125 59.55 -12.16 -6.24
N LEU A 126 58.45 -11.72 -5.61
CA LEU A 126 57.75 -12.54 -4.61
C LEU A 126 57.22 -13.82 -5.28
N ARG A 127 57.52 -14.99 -4.70
CA ARG A 127 56.98 -16.28 -5.19
C ARG A 127 55.45 -16.25 -5.19
N TYR A 128 54.86 -16.47 -6.36
CA TYR A 128 53.42 -16.57 -6.54
C TYR A 128 52.95 -17.98 -6.15
N HIS A 129 52.38 -18.12 -4.95
CA HIS A 129 51.74 -19.37 -4.52
C HIS A 129 50.26 -19.38 -4.93
N ALA A 130 49.99 -19.81 -6.15
CA ALA A 130 48.64 -19.88 -6.73
C ALA A 130 47.66 -20.60 -5.80
N TRP A 131 48.00 -21.82 -5.39
CA TRP A 131 47.18 -22.67 -4.52
C TRP A 131 46.96 -22.09 -3.12
N GLY A 132 47.98 -21.49 -2.52
CA GLY A 132 47.85 -20.84 -1.21
C GLY A 132 47.04 -19.54 -1.24
N ARG A 133 46.92 -18.88 -2.39
CA ARG A 133 46.00 -17.74 -2.58
C ARG A 133 44.58 -18.22 -2.87
N PHE A 134 44.44 -19.20 -3.75
CA PHE A 134 43.15 -19.82 -4.05
C PHE A 134 42.51 -20.39 -2.78
N GLY A 135 43.24 -21.17 -1.98
CA GLY A 135 42.73 -21.74 -0.73
C GLY A 135 42.32 -20.68 0.29
N ARG A 136 43.06 -19.57 0.41
CA ARG A 136 42.66 -18.45 1.27
C ARG A 136 41.42 -17.73 0.75
N PHE A 137 41.35 -17.49 -0.56
CA PHE A 137 40.18 -16.86 -1.18
C PHE A 137 38.94 -17.75 -1.02
N ALA A 138 39.04 -19.04 -1.38
CA ALA A 138 37.98 -20.01 -1.21
C ALA A 138 37.54 -20.15 0.25
N GLY A 139 38.50 -20.21 1.20
CA GLY A 139 38.22 -20.23 2.63
C GLY A 139 37.51 -18.97 3.12
N THR A 140 37.90 -17.78 2.66
CA THR A 140 37.21 -16.53 2.99
C THR A 140 35.80 -16.49 2.41
N VAL A 141 35.63 -16.88 1.14
CA VAL A 141 34.30 -16.94 0.50
C VAL A 141 33.39 -17.94 1.22
N ALA A 142 33.91 -19.11 1.59
CA ALA A 142 33.16 -20.11 2.35
C ALA A 142 32.76 -19.59 3.74
N ALA A 143 33.67 -18.92 4.46
CA ALA A 143 33.36 -18.33 5.77
C ALA A 143 32.30 -17.22 5.68
N VAL A 144 32.43 -16.32 4.70
CA VAL A 144 31.43 -15.25 4.46
C VAL A 144 30.09 -15.85 4.06
N GLY A 145 30.08 -16.85 3.17
CA GLY A 145 28.87 -17.57 2.76
C GLY A 145 28.18 -18.28 3.92
N ALA A 146 28.95 -18.90 4.83
CA ALA A 146 28.40 -19.54 6.03
C ALA A 146 27.76 -18.52 6.99
N ILE A 147 28.41 -17.38 7.23
CA ILE A 147 27.85 -16.30 8.07
C ILE A 147 26.57 -15.74 7.44
N ALA A 148 26.59 -15.47 6.13
CA ALA A 148 25.43 -14.98 5.40
C ALA A 148 24.27 -16.00 5.43
N ALA A 149 24.55 -17.29 5.24
CA ALA A 149 23.54 -18.34 5.28
C ALA A 149 22.89 -18.45 6.67
N VAL A 150 23.67 -18.32 7.75
CA VAL A 150 23.12 -18.29 9.12
C VAL A 150 22.25 -17.06 9.33
N GLY A 151 22.71 -15.87 8.89
CA GLY A 151 21.91 -14.64 8.96
C GLY A 151 20.59 -14.75 8.19
N ILE A 152 20.64 -15.24 6.95
CA ILE A 152 19.46 -15.50 6.12
C ILE A 152 18.49 -16.47 6.82
N ALA A 153 19.00 -17.58 7.38
CA ALA A 153 18.15 -18.55 8.07
C ALA A 153 17.49 -17.96 9.34
N ILE A 154 18.20 -17.08 10.06
CA ILE A 154 17.65 -16.35 11.21
C ILE A 154 16.54 -15.39 10.74
N GLU A 155 16.81 -14.56 9.74
CA GLU A 155 15.83 -13.59 9.20
C GLU A 155 14.61 -14.27 8.60
N GLN A 156 14.80 -15.39 7.90
CA GLN A 156 13.71 -16.18 7.38
C GLN A 156 12.83 -16.76 8.50
N GLN A 157 13.40 -17.10 9.65
CA GLN A 157 12.64 -17.64 10.75
C GLN A 157 12.01 -16.55 11.63
N SER A 158 12.67 -15.39 11.81
CA SER A 158 12.15 -14.25 12.57
C SER A 158 11.03 -13.51 11.85
N SER A 159 11.04 -13.50 10.52
CA SER A 159 9.97 -12.89 9.70
C SER A 159 8.66 -13.68 9.66
N LYS A 160 8.62 -14.91 10.21
CA LYS A 160 7.39 -15.70 10.25
C LYS A 160 6.40 -15.11 11.24
N LEU A 161 5.19 -14.87 10.75
CA LEU A 161 4.10 -14.43 11.61
C LEU A 161 3.78 -15.53 12.65
N PRO A 162 3.40 -15.15 13.88
CA PRO A 162 2.94 -16.11 14.87
C PRO A 162 1.72 -16.87 14.38
N ALA A 163 1.47 -18.05 14.96
CA ALA A 163 0.31 -18.86 14.60
C ALA A 163 -1.01 -18.15 14.89
N ARG A 164 -1.06 -17.32 15.94
CA ARG A 164 -2.23 -16.50 16.30
C ARG A 164 -1.72 -15.15 16.77
N MET A 165 -2.31 -14.07 16.27
CA MET A 165 -2.09 -12.72 16.76
C MET A 165 -3.32 -11.84 16.54
N SER A 166 -3.47 -10.85 17.41
CA SER A 166 -4.42 -9.76 17.18
C SER A 166 -3.86 -8.82 16.14
N MET A 167 -4.73 -8.30 15.27
CA MET A 167 -4.41 -7.23 14.31
C MET A 167 -4.14 -5.88 14.99
N MET A 168 -4.43 -5.78 16.29
CA MET A 168 -4.07 -4.65 17.15
C MET A 168 -2.66 -4.76 17.75
N ALA A 169 -1.91 -5.83 17.43
CA ALA A 169 -0.53 -5.97 17.89
C ALA A 169 0.39 -5.13 17.00
N GLY A 170 1.08 -4.16 17.59
CA GLY A 170 2.00 -3.30 16.84
C GLY A 170 2.39 -2.05 17.63
N GLU A 171 3.19 -1.20 16.99
CA GLU A 171 3.51 0.12 17.51
C GLU A 171 2.32 1.06 17.30
N MET A 172 1.98 1.86 18.32
CA MET A 172 0.92 2.87 18.24
C MET A 172 1.53 4.24 17.98
N ASP A 173 1.08 4.91 16.93
CA ASP A 173 1.41 6.31 16.63
C ASP A 173 0.20 7.19 16.96
N TRP A 174 0.40 8.15 17.86
CA TRP A 174 -0.65 9.05 18.35
C TRP A 174 -0.71 10.37 17.58
N GLY A 175 0.19 10.58 16.61
CA GLY A 175 0.26 11.80 15.81
C GLY A 175 0.76 13.02 16.59
N GLY A 176 1.24 14.02 15.85
CA GLY A 176 1.91 15.22 16.39
C GLY A 176 1.04 16.49 16.49
N GLY A 177 -0.28 16.39 16.67
CA GLY A 177 -1.20 17.54 16.67
C GLY A 177 -1.11 18.47 17.89
N GLN A 178 -1.67 19.69 17.78
CA GLN A 178 -1.78 20.62 18.90
C GLN A 178 -2.75 20.04 19.93
N GLN A 179 -2.23 19.38 20.97
CA GLN A 179 -3.04 18.94 22.10
C GLN A 179 -3.78 20.15 22.71
N PRO A 180 -5.07 20.02 23.07
CA PRO A 180 -5.73 21.00 23.91
C PRO A 180 -4.89 21.18 25.18
N ILE A 181 -4.53 22.43 25.48
CA ILE A 181 -3.82 22.80 26.71
C ILE A 181 -4.68 22.35 27.90
N GLY A 182 -4.39 21.19 28.50
CA GLY A 182 -5.21 20.67 29.59
C GLY A 182 -4.97 19.24 30.10
N THR A 183 -4.16 18.40 29.46
CA THR A 183 -3.85 17.05 29.96
C THR A 183 -2.35 16.89 30.20
N GLU A 184 -1.96 16.84 31.48
CA GLU A 184 -0.61 16.44 31.88
C GLU A 184 -0.32 15.03 31.37
N ILE A 185 0.55 14.94 30.36
CA ILE A 185 1.20 13.70 29.95
C ILE A 185 2.11 13.28 31.11
N VAL A 186 1.82 12.13 31.71
CA VAL A 186 2.81 11.39 32.50
C VAL A 186 3.89 10.94 31.51
N HIS A 187 5.01 11.64 31.48
CA HIS A 187 6.21 11.18 30.79
C HIS A 187 6.65 9.84 31.39
N ALA A 188 6.36 8.74 30.69
CA ALA A 188 7.12 7.51 30.86
C ALA A 188 8.48 7.71 30.16
N HIS A 189 9.49 8.10 30.93
CA HIS A 189 10.88 8.06 30.51
C HIS A 189 11.27 6.62 30.16
N SER A 190 11.58 6.33 28.89
CA SER A 190 12.39 5.15 28.55
C SER A 190 13.86 5.49 28.82
N GLU A 191 14.35 5.21 30.03
CA GLU A 191 15.78 5.21 30.30
C GLU A 191 16.39 3.83 30.00
N HIS A 192 17.33 3.84 29.04
CA HIS A 192 18.53 3.01 28.92
C HIS A 192 18.41 1.47 28.99
N GLY A 193 18.26 0.84 27.82
CA GLY A 193 18.77 -0.51 27.57
C GLY A 193 20.30 -0.50 27.45
N GLY A 194 20.99 -0.80 28.55
CA GLY A 194 22.44 -0.94 28.59
C GLY A 194 22.93 -2.23 27.91
N HIS A 195 23.88 -2.06 26.99
CA HIS A 195 24.69 -3.13 26.41
C HIS A 195 25.37 -3.98 27.50
N ILE A 196 25.28 -5.31 27.41
CA ILE A 196 26.22 -6.22 28.08
C ILE A 196 27.06 -6.90 27.00
N ALA A 197 28.28 -6.40 26.83
CA ALA A 197 29.36 -7.09 26.17
C ALA A 197 29.95 -8.12 27.15
N ALA A 198 30.00 -9.39 26.73
CA ALA A 198 30.70 -10.44 27.44
C ALA A 198 32.22 -10.23 27.33
N THR A 199 32.90 -10.12 28.47
CA THR A 199 34.34 -10.42 28.57
C THR A 199 34.61 -11.27 29.80
N GLU A 200 35.31 -12.36 29.59
CA GLU A 200 35.84 -13.27 30.61
C GLU A 200 36.94 -12.58 31.44
N ALA A 201 36.94 -12.79 32.76
CA ALA A 201 38.14 -13.09 33.55
C ALA A 201 37.82 -13.46 35.02
N ALA A 202 38.10 -14.71 35.35
CA ALA A 202 38.58 -15.30 36.60
C ALA A 202 38.52 -14.53 37.96
N ALA A 203 37.76 -15.16 38.88
CA ALA A 203 38.24 -15.75 40.15
C ALA A 203 38.21 -14.96 41.49
N VAL A 204 37.72 -15.73 42.48
CA VAL A 204 37.94 -15.73 43.94
C VAL A 204 37.08 -14.80 44.81
N GLY A 205 36.34 -15.40 45.75
CA GLY A 205 35.95 -14.73 47.01
C GLY A 205 34.59 -15.10 47.58
N SER A 206 34.50 -16.27 48.20
CA SER A 206 33.42 -16.69 49.11
C SER A 206 33.27 -15.77 50.34
N VAL A 207 32.04 -15.40 50.74
CA VAL A 207 31.58 -15.36 52.14
C VAL A 207 30.04 -15.48 52.19
N GLU A 208 29.55 -16.53 52.85
CA GLU A 208 28.19 -16.65 53.37
C GLU A 208 28.02 -15.79 54.63
N VAL A 209 26.87 -15.12 54.81
CA VAL A 209 26.27 -14.92 56.15
C VAL A 209 24.75 -15.06 56.06
N THR A 210 24.25 -15.78 57.06
CA THR A 210 22.96 -16.43 57.28
C THR A 210 21.78 -15.53 57.66
N ALA A 211 20.60 -16.14 57.51
CA ALA A 211 19.23 -15.71 57.83
C ALA A 211 18.96 -15.21 59.26
N ALA A 212 17.91 -14.39 59.39
CA ALA A 212 17.01 -14.40 60.54
C ALA A 212 15.61 -13.85 60.15
N ALA A 213 14.57 -14.64 60.44
CA ALA A 213 13.16 -14.29 60.33
C ALA A 213 12.63 -13.76 61.67
N LEU A 214 11.67 -12.82 61.66
CA LEU A 214 10.71 -12.68 62.76
C LEU A 214 9.38 -12.04 62.32
N ARG A 215 8.28 -12.57 62.86
CA ARG A 215 6.88 -12.30 62.56
C ARG A 215 6.28 -11.14 63.37
N VAL A 216 5.33 -10.44 62.71
CA VAL A 216 4.00 -9.93 63.14
C VAL A 216 3.81 -9.32 64.54
N GLY A 217 3.26 -8.10 64.57
CA GLY A 217 2.49 -7.54 65.69
C GLY A 217 1.67 -6.31 65.27
N GLU A 218 0.34 -6.40 65.40
CA GLU A 218 -0.63 -5.28 65.29
C GLU A 218 -0.67 -4.45 66.59
N GLY A 219 -0.96 -3.14 66.48
CA GLY A 219 -1.35 -2.30 67.62
C GLY A 219 -1.07 -0.81 67.43
N ALA A 220 -2.13 -0.02 67.27
CA ALA A 220 -2.15 1.38 66.84
C ALA A 220 -1.69 2.42 67.89
N SER A 221 -1.11 3.54 67.44
CA SER A 221 -1.15 4.85 68.12
C SER A 221 -0.63 6.00 67.22
N THR A 222 -1.57 6.81 66.72
CA THR A 222 -1.57 8.29 66.56
C THR A 222 -0.40 9.05 65.90
N ALA A 223 -0.68 9.49 64.66
CA ALA A 223 -0.65 10.87 64.15
C ALA A 223 0.66 11.69 64.15
N ALA A 224 1.28 11.80 62.96
CA ALA A 224 1.79 13.07 62.42
C ALA A 224 1.94 13.00 60.88
N GLY A 225 1.02 13.66 60.18
CA GLY A 225 1.20 14.37 58.90
C GLY A 225 1.98 13.72 57.76
N MET A 226 1.26 13.06 56.86
CA MET A 226 1.61 13.01 55.42
C MET A 226 0.32 13.08 54.62
N ARG A 227 0.19 14.16 53.84
CA ARG A 227 -0.94 14.41 52.94
C ARG A 227 -1.01 13.27 51.94
N LYS A 228 -2.10 12.49 51.96
CA LYS A 228 -2.50 11.65 50.84
C LYS A 228 -2.72 12.58 49.66
N HIS A 229 -1.93 12.41 48.61
CA HIS A 229 -2.37 12.84 47.29
C HIS A 229 -3.55 11.95 46.93
N ASP A 230 -4.74 12.55 46.85
CA ASP A 230 -5.87 11.95 46.18
C ASP A 230 -5.43 11.59 44.77
N VAL A 231 -5.29 10.29 44.50
CA VAL A 231 -5.32 9.78 43.15
C VAL A 231 -6.72 10.09 42.65
N ARG A 232 -6.87 11.17 41.88
CA ARG A 232 -8.02 11.31 41.00
C ARG A 232 -7.97 10.11 40.07
N HIS A 233 -8.92 9.19 40.24
CA HIS A 233 -9.32 8.28 39.18
C HIS A 233 -9.64 9.13 37.95
N VAL A 234 -8.73 9.17 36.98
CA VAL A 234 -9.09 9.50 35.61
C VAL A 234 -10.04 8.37 35.20
N GLY A 235 -11.29 8.71 34.91
CA GLY A 235 -12.31 7.75 34.51
C GLY A 235 -11.78 6.92 33.35
N GLY A 236 -11.80 5.59 33.49
CA GLY A 236 -11.41 4.70 32.41
C GLY A 236 -12.30 4.98 31.22
N VAL A 237 -11.70 5.25 30.06
CA VAL A 237 -12.38 5.10 28.77
C VAL A 237 -12.89 3.66 28.77
N GLY A 238 -14.21 3.48 28.73
CA GLY A 238 -14.79 2.15 28.67
C GLY A 238 -14.27 1.45 27.42
N THR A 239 -13.81 0.21 27.56
CA THR A 239 -13.41 -0.59 26.39
C THR A 239 -14.66 -1.09 25.67
N VAL A 240 -14.76 -0.84 24.37
CA VAL A 240 -15.83 -1.36 23.51
C VAL A 240 -15.25 -2.46 22.62
N SER A 241 -15.94 -3.58 22.54
CA SER A 241 -15.57 -4.64 21.61
C SER A 241 -16.13 -4.34 20.23
N LEU A 242 -15.31 -4.53 19.20
CA LEU A 242 -15.62 -4.21 17.82
C LEU A 242 -16.87 -4.93 17.32
N ASP A 243 -17.10 -6.16 17.77
CA ASP A 243 -18.30 -6.95 17.47
C ASP A 243 -19.62 -6.35 17.99
N GLN A 244 -19.55 -5.24 18.75
CA GLN A 244 -20.71 -4.45 19.18
C GLN A 244 -20.97 -3.24 18.28
N LEU A 245 -20.03 -2.87 17.40
CA LEU A 245 -20.12 -1.75 16.46
C LEU A 245 -20.86 -2.17 15.19
N THR A 246 -22.06 -2.71 15.38
CA THR A 246 -22.90 -3.28 14.32
C THR A 246 -23.89 -2.26 13.78
N GLY A 247 -24.43 -2.49 12.59
CA GLY A 247 -25.62 -1.76 12.14
C GLY A 247 -26.90 -2.20 12.86
N PRO A 248 -28.07 -1.65 12.48
CA PRO A 248 -29.34 -1.99 13.13
C PRO A 248 -29.68 -3.48 13.04
N GLN A 249 -29.66 -4.15 14.19
CA GLN A 249 -29.97 -5.59 14.31
C GLN A 249 -31.47 -5.86 14.40
N ASP A 250 -32.24 -4.89 14.89
CA ASP A 250 -33.70 -4.94 14.95
C ASP A 250 -34.34 -4.31 13.69
N GLY A 251 -35.61 -4.61 13.46
CA GLY A 251 -36.37 -4.07 12.32
C GLY A 251 -36.32 -4.96 11.07
N LYS A 252 -37.33 -4.77 10.20
CA LYS A 252 -37.40 -5.46 8.92
C LYS A 252 -36.49 -4.71 7.92
N PRO A 253 -35.54 -5.37 7.24
CA PRO A 253 -34.75 -4.72 6.21
C PRO A 253 -35.67 -4.26 5.07
N ASP A 254 -35.37 -3.09 4.52
CA ASP A 254 -36.02 -2.56 3.33
C ASP A 254 -35.61 -3.36 2.09
N ARG A 255 -34.37 -3.87 2.10
CA ARG A 255 -33.81 -4.67 1.01
C ARG A 255 -32.97 -5.84 1.52
N THR A 256 -33.17 -7.01 0.90
CA THR A 256 -32.45 -8.24 1.25
C THR A 256 -31.74 -8.81 0.04
N PHE A 257 -30.48 -9.20 0.19
CA PHE A 257 -29.71 -9.90 -0.83
C PHE A 257 -29.17 -11.22 -0.30
N THR A 258 -28.92 -12.16 -1.21
CA THR A 258 -28.19 -13.38 -0.90
C THR A 258 -27.09 -13.58 -1.94
N LEU A 259 -25.86 -13.67 -1.46
CA LEU A 259 -24.67 -13.93 -2.25
C LEU A 259 -24.12 -15.29 -1.87
N VAL A 260 -24.05 -16.20 -2.84
CA VAL A 260 -23.52 -17.55 -2.66
C VAL A 260 -22.14 -17.60 -3.31
N ALA A 261 -21.08 -17.68 -2.51
CA ALA A 261 -19.73 -17.86 -3.02
C ALA A 261 -19.51 -19.30 -3.47
N GLN A 262 -19.09 -19.49 -4.72
CA GLN A 262 -18.90 -20.79 -5.34
C GLN A 262 -17.60 -20.86 -6.11
N ARG A 263 -16.87 -21.98 -6.00
CA ARG A 263 -15.73 -22.33 -6.85
C ARG A 263 -16.21 -23.19 -8.02
N GLN A 264 -16.13 -22.67 -9.25
CA GLN A 264 -16.56 -23.35 -10.48
C GLN A 264 -15.96 -22.77 -11.76
N ASP A 265 -16.12 -23.46 -12.89
CA ASP A 265 -15.88 -22.86 -14.21
C ASP A 265 -17.04 -21.92 -14.57
N VAL A 266 -16.73 -20.68 -14.97
CA VAL A 266 -17.74 -19.68 -15.38
C VAL A 266 -17.55 -19.32 -16.84
N ARG A 267 -18.65 -19.28 -17.60
CA ARG A 267 -18.64 -18.83 -18.99
C ARG A 267 -19.06 -17.36 -19.04
N LEU A 268 -18.17 -16.51 -19.54
CA LEU A 268 -18.43 -15.10 -19.79
C LEU A 268 -19.50 -14.92 -20.89
N ALA A 269 -20.15 -13.76 -20.91
CA ALA A 269 -21.18 -13.43 -21.91
C ALA A 269 -20.64 -13.46 -23.35
N SER A 270 -19.35 -13.18 -23.54
CA SER A 270 -18.64 -13.27 -24.82
C SER A 270 -18.28 -14.71 -25.24
N GLY A 271 -18.43 -15.69 -24.34
CA GLY A 271 -18.31 -17.12 -24.61
C GLY A 271 -17.03 -17.77 -24.10
N GLU A 272 -16.02 -16.99 -23.72
CA GLU A 272 -14.82 -17.47 -23.02
C GLU A 272 -15.17 -18.14 -21.70
N VAL A 273 -14.32 -19.06 -21.24
CA VAL A 273 -14.52 -19.79 -19.99
C VAL A 273 -13.38 -19.46 -19.05
N ILE A 274 -13.70 -18.87 -17.91
CA ILE A 274 -12.79 -18.70 -16.79
C ILE A 274 -12.78 -20.02 -16.02
N LYS A 275 -11.60 -20.61 -15.91
CA LYS A 275 -11.41 -21.89 -15.23
C LYS A 275 -11.16 -21.67 -13.75
N ASP A 276 -11.75 -22.52 -12.91
CA ASP A 276 -11.52 -22.48 -11.47
C ASP A 276 -11.77 -21.09 -10.84
N ALA A 277 -12.81 -20.41 -11.33
CA ALA A 277 -13.22 -19.10 -10.85
C ALA A 277 -13.93 -19.22 -9.50
N TRP A 278 -13.83 -18.17 -8.71
CA TRP A 278 -14.60 -18.00 -7.49
C TRP A 278 -15.62 -16.91 -7.76
N ALA A 279 -16.90 -17.25 -7.70
CA ALA A 279 -17.97 -16.39 -8.17
C ALA A 279 -19.07 -16.25 -7.13
N PHE A 280 -19.61 -15.05 -7.01
CA PHE A 280 -20.87 -14.84 -6.30
C PHE A 280 -22.04 -15.19 -7.22
N ASN A 281 -22.94 -16.06 -6.74
CA ASN A 281 -24.09 -16.58 -7.49
C ASN A 281 -23.73 -17.25 -8.83
N GLY A 282 -22.48 -17.68 -9.00
CA GLY A 282 -21.99 -18.33 -10.21
C GLY A 282 -21.76 -17.38 -11.40
N GLU A 283 -21.75 -16.07 -11.16
CA GLU A 283 -21.60 -15.01 -12.17
C GLU A 283 -20.27 -14.26 -11.99
N LEU A 284 -19.73 -13.73 -13.10
CA LEU A 284 -18.53 -12.89 -13.11
C LEU A 284 -18.76 -11.64 -13.98
N PRO A 285 -18.68 -10.42 -13.40
CA PRO A 285 -18.66 -10.12 -11.97
C PRO A 285 -19.88 -10.71 -11.22
N GLY A 286 -19.83 -10.72 -9.89
CA GLY A 286 -21.00 -10.99 -9.07
C GLY A 286 -22.16 -10.01 -9.35
N PRO A 287 -23.38 -10.33 -8.92
CA PRO A 287 -24.58 -9.54 -9.24
C PRO A 287 -24.48 -8.09 -8.73
N GLU A 288 -25.00 -7.14 -9.50
CA GLU A 288 -25.09 -5.74 -9.07
C GLU A 288 -26.06 -5.59 -7.89
N LEU A 289 -25.55 -5.09 -6.77
CA LEU A 289 -26.37 -4.74 -5.62
C LEU A 289 -26.82 -3.29 -5.78
N ARG A 290 -28.13 -3.08 -5.89
CA ARG A 290 -28.70 -1.74 -6.04
C ARG A 290 -29.67 -1.44 -4.91
N MET A 291 -29.40 -0.35 -4.20
CA MET A 291 -30.13 0.08 -3.01
C MET A 291 -30.34 1.61 -3.02
N LYS A 292 -31.15 2.11 -2.09
CA LYS A 292 -31.38 3.56 -1.94
C LYS A 292 -30.83 4.07 -0.63
N LYS A 293 -30.39 5.32 -0.64
CA LYS A 293 -29.97 6.01 0.58
C LYS A 293 -31.09 5.99 1.62
N GLY A 294 -30.73 5.64 2.85
CA GLY A 294 -31.61 5.50 4.01
C GLY A 294 -32.27 4.12 4.16
N GLU A 295 -32.14 3.21 3.20
CA GLU A 295 -32.65 1.84 3.35
C GLU A 295 -31.80 1.04 4.34
N LEU A 296 -32.46 0.25 5.20
CA LEU A 296 -31.83 -0.80 5.98
C LEU A 296 -31.60 -2.02 5.07
N ILE A 297 -30.33 -2.37 4.88
CA ILE A 297 -29.90 -3.44 4.00
C ILE A 297 -29.55 -4.67 4.82
N GLU A 298 -29.95 -5.84 4.34
CA GLU A 298 -29.50 -7.12 4.84
C GLU A 298 -28.87 -7.93 3.70
N VAL A 299 -27.62 -8.34 3.85
CA VAL A 299 -26.94 -9.21 2.86
C VAL A 299 -26.50 -10.50 3.53
N LYS A 300 -27.05 -11.62 3.07
CA LYS A 300 -26.63 -12.95 3.51
C LYS A 300 -25.55 -13.51 2.58
N LEU A 301 -24.35 -13.67 3.10
CA LEU A 301 -23.26 -14.39 2.45
C LEU A 301 -23.35 -15.89 2.80
N VAL A 302 -23.27 -16.76 1.81
CA VAL A 302 -23.20 -18.21 1.98
C VAL A 302 -21.95 -18.72 1.26
N ASN A 303 -21.03 -19.35 1.98
CA ASN A 303 -19.92 -20.04 1.33
C ASN A 303 -20.33 -21.47 0.98
N GLN A 304 -20.47 -21.77 -0.31
CA GLN A 304 -20.86 -23.11 -0.73
C GLN A 304 -19.68 -24.09 -0.76
N ASN A 305 -18.55 -23.70 -1.35
CA ASN A 305 -17.43 -24.60 -1.63
C ASN A 305 -16.08 -23.87 -1.92
N VAL A 306 -15.86 -22.67 -1.39
CA VAL A 306 -14.55 -22.01 -1.44
C VAL A 306 -13.80 -22.39 -0.16
N ASP A 307 -12.84 -23.32 -0.28
CA ASP A 307 -12.19 -24.00 0.84
C ASP A 307 -11.38 -23.05 1.73
N GLU A 308 -10.85 -21.99 1.13
CA GLU A 308 -10.05 -20.94 1.73
C GLU A 308 -10.89 -20.03 2.66
N GLY A 309 -12.22 -20.05 2.53
CA GLY A 309 -13.11 -19.13 3.23
C GLY A 309 -13.39 -17.85 2.43
N VAL A 310 -14.42 -17.10 2.82
CA VAL A 310 -14.82 -15.85 2.14
C VAL A 310 -15.36 -14.83 3.12
N THR A 311 -15.34 -13.55 2.74
CA THR A 311 -16.06 -12.47 3.41
C THR A 311 -16.67 -11.50 2.37
N LEU A 312 -17.22 -10.37 2.81
CA LEU A 312 -17.66 -9.27 1.96
C LEU A 312 -17.22 -7.95 2.58
N HIS A 313 -16.26 -7.28 1.95
CA HIS A 313 -15.94 -5.89 2.20
C HIS A 313 -16.71 -4.98 1.26
N TRP A 314 -17.21 -3.86 1.78
CA TRP A 314 -18.03 -2.87 1.07
C TRP A 314 -17.15 -1.70 0.63
N HIS A 315 -16.31 -1.92 -0.38
CA HIS A 315 -15.27 -0.96 -0.78
C HIS A 315 -15.82 0.44 -1.01
N GLY A 316 -15.37 1.36 -0.15
CA GLY A 316 -15.72 2.78 -0.17
C GLY A 316 -17.09 3.12 0.42
N LEU A 317 -17.89 2.15 0.87
CA LEU A 317 -19.13 2.43 1.59
C LEU A 317 -18.85 2.42 3.10
N ASP A 318 -19.15 3.52 3.78
CA ASP A 318 -18.94 3.69 5.21
C ASP A 318 -20.04 2.93 5.96
N VAL A 319 -19.74 1.67 6.28
CA VAL A 319 -20.58 0.81 7.13
C VAL A 319 -20.10 0.86 8.59
N PRO A 320 -20.91 0.41 9.57
CA PRO A 320 -20.40 0.16 10.92
C PRO A 320 -19.28 -0.88 10.90
N ASN A 321 -18.26 -0.72 11.73
CA ASN A 321 -17.03 -1.49 11.63
C ASN A 321 -17.20 -3.01 11.75
N ALA A 322 -18.18 -3.51 12.51
CA ALA A 322 -18.48 -4.95 12.58
C ALA A 322 -19.03 -5.55 11.26
N GLU A 323 -19.45 -4.70 10.32
CA GLU A 323 -20.00 -5.08 9.03
C GLU A 323 -18.97 -4.96 7.90
N ASP A 324 -17.74 -4.51 8.19
CA ASP A 324 -16.70 -4.18 7.20
C ASP A 324 -16.10 -5.39 6.48
N GLY A 325 -16.25 -6.60 7.03
CA GLY A 325 -15.93 -7.83 6.32
C GLY A 325 -14.47 -8.27 6.28
N VAL A 326 -13.59 -7.74 7.13
CA VAL A 326 -12.16 -8.06 7.14
C VAL A 326 -11.88 -9.27 8.03
N ALA A 327 -11.42 -10.38 7.44
CA ALA A 327 -11.18 -11.62 8.16
C ALA A 327 -10.07 -11.47 9.21
N GLY A 328 -10.37 -11.82 10.46
CA GLY A 328 -9.46 -11.71 11.60
C GLY A 328 -9.33 -10.30 12.19
N VAL A 329 -10.04 -9.31 11.63
CA VAL A 329 -10.10 -7.93 12.14
C VAL A 329 -11.51 -7.60 12.62
N THR A 330 -12.49 -7.70 11.73
CA THR A 330 -13.90 -7.32 12.01
C THR A 330 -14.86 -8.50 12.08
N GLN A 331 -14.46 -9.63 11.49
CA GLN A 331 -15.16 -10.92 11.59
C GLN A 331 -14.20 -12.10 11.38
N ASN A 332 -14.68 -13.34 11.57
CA ASN A 332 -13.97 -14.51 11.07
C ASN A 332 -14.37 -14.81 9.61
N ALA A 333 -13.48 -15.49 8.88
CA ALA A 333 -13.77 -16.01 7.55
C ALA A 333 -15.00 -16.94 7.57
N VAL A 334 -15.86 -16.82 6.56
CA VAL A 334 -17.02 -17.71 6.38
C VAL A 334 -16.56 -18.96 5.65
N MET A 335 -16.43 -20.07 6.38
CA MET A 335 -15.93 -21.34 5.84
C MET A 335 -17.00 -22.08 5.02
N PRO A 336 -16.64 -23.07 4.18
CA PRO A 336 -17.61 -23.86 3.43
C PRO A 336 -18.75 -24.41 4.28
N GLY A 337 -19.98 -24.24 3.79
CA GLY A 337 -21.21 -24.64 4.48
C GLY A 337 -21.69 -23.64 5.53
N GLN A 338 -20.95 -22.57 5.81
CA GLN A 338 -21.35 -21.50 6.72
C GLN A 338 -22.00 -20.32 5.99
N SER A 339 -22.61 -19.44 6.77
CA SER A 339 -23.15 -18.17 6.28
C SER A 339 -22.93 -17.06 7.29
N TYR A 340 -22.80 -15.83 6.80
CA TYR A 340 -22.78 -14.61 7.59
C TYR A 340 -23.86 -13.65 7.08
N THR A 341 -24.36 -12.76 7.93
CA THR A 341 -25.40 -11.79 7.54
C THR A 341 -24.93 -10.41 7.96
N TYR A 342 -24.76 -9.55 6.96
CA TYR A 342 -24.39 -8.15 7.14
C TYR A 342 -25.65 -7.30 7.22
N ARG A 343 -25.67 -6.33 8.14
CA ARG A 343 -26.78 -5.39 8.29
C ARG A 343 -26.29 -3.97 8.52
N PHE A 344 -26.64 -3.06 7.62
CA PHE A 344 -26.27 -1.65 7.70
C PHE A 344 -27.30 -0.75 7.02
N VAL A 345 -27.28 0.54 7.34
CA VAL A 345 -28.07 1.56 6.63
C VAL A 345 -27.19 2.13 5.53
N ALA A 346 -27.71 2.22 4.31
CA ALA A 346 -26.98 2.87 3.21
C ALA A 346 -27.05 4.40 3.37
N GLU A 347 -26.05 5.04 3.96
CA GLU A 347 -26.10 6.48 4.26
C GLU A 347 -25.57 7.36 3.11
N GLN A 348 -24.82 6.77 2.19
CA GLN A 348 -24.11 7.47 1.13
C GLN A 348 -24.64 7.06 -0.24
N THR A 349 -24.87 8.02 -1.12
CA THR A 349 -25.19 7.76 -2.54
C THR A 349 -23.89 7.63 -3.33
N GLY A 350 -23.82 6.72 -4.30
CA GLY A 350 -22.62 6.60 -5.11
C GLY A 350 -22.47 5.28 -5.85
N THR A 351 -21.32 5.15 -6.53
CA THR A 351 -20.82 3.91 -7.12
C THR A 351 -19.73 3.34 -6.21
N TYR A 352 -20.02 2.15 -5.69
CA TYR A 352 -19.16 1.35 -4.85
C TYR A 352 -19.01 -0.03 -5.46
N TRP A 353 -18.32 -0.91 -4.76
CA TRP A 353 -18.24 -2.32 -5.12
C TRP A 353 -18.06 -3.14 -3.86
N TYR A 354 -18.21 -4.45 -3.98
CA TYR A 354 -17.94 -5.37 -2.90
C TYR A 354 -16.98 -6.45 -3.36
N HIS A 355 -16.15 -6.95 -2.46
CA HIS A 355 -15.25 -8.07 -2.73
C HIS A 355 -14.94 -8.87 -1.47
N SER A 356 -14.38 -10.08 -1.63
CA SER A 356 -13.89 -10.84 -0.47
C SER A 356 -12.66 -10.16 0.14
N HIS A 357 -12.62 -10.09 1.47
CA HIS A 357 -11.47 -9.64 2.27
C HIS A 357 -10.96 -10.79 3.15
N GLN A 358 -10.86 -11.94 2.48
CA GLN A 358 -10.27 -13.20 2.92
C GLN A 358 -9.48 -13.71 1.71
N ASP A 359 -8.16 -13.81 1.89
CA ASP A 359 -7.15 -14.06 0.87
C ASP A 359 -7.39 -13.17 -0.35
N SER A 360 -7.55 -11.85 -0.12
CA SER A 360 -8.02 -10.87 -1.11
C SER A 360 -7.30 -11.00 -2.46
N GLN A 361 -5.97 -11.16 -2.45
CA GLN A 361 -5.18 -11.34 -3.67
C GLN A 361 -5.70 -12.51 -4.53
N GLU A 362 -5.94 -13.67 -3.92
CA GLU A 362 -6.41 -14.85 -4.64
C GLU A 362 -7.92 -14.76 -4.94
N ALA A 363 -8.70 -14.26 -3.98
CA ALA A 363 -10.14 -14.20 -4.08
C ALA A 363 -10.62 -13.22 -5.17
N VAL A 364 -10.03 -12.03 -5.24
CA VAL A 364 -10.35 -11.00 -6.23
C VAL A 364 -9.88 -11.42 -7.60
N SER A 365 -8.62 -11.88 -7.74
CA SER A 365 -8.09 -12.37 -9.03
C SER A 365 -8.86 -13.57 -9.60
N ARG A 366 -9.59 -14.31 -8.76
CA ARG A 366 -10.50 -15.40 -9.17
C ARG A 366 -11.94 -15.00 -9.36
N GLY A 367 -12.35 -13.81 -8.92
CA GLY A 367 -13.66 -13.23 -9.25
C GLY A 367 -14.64 -12.98 -8.11
N LEU A 368 -14.22 -13.06 -6.84
CA LEU A 368 -15.10 -12.71 -5.70
C LEU A 368 -15.22 -11.20 -5.54
N PHE A 369 -15.86 -10.55 -6.49
CA PHE A 369 -16.23 -9.15 -6.46
C PHE A 369 -17.51 -8.88 -7.26
N GLY A 370 -18.15 -7.73 -7.01
CA GLY A 370 -19.29 -7.27 -7.80
C GLY A 370 -19.62 -5.79 -7.55
N PRO A 371 -20.44 -5.17 -8.41
CA PRO A 371 -20.75 -3.74 -8.30
C PRO A 371 -21.82 -3.46 -7.25
N LEU A 372 -21.73 -2.29 -6.63
CA LEU A 372 -22.67 -1.79 -5.62
C LEU A 372 -23.07 -0.36 -5.96
N VAL A 373 -24.37 -0.10 -6.11
CA VAL A 373 -24.89 1.24 -6.43
C VAL A 373 -25.89 1.66 -5.36
N VAL A 374 -25.63 2.83 -4.75
CA VAL A 374 -26.58 3.47 -3.84
C VAL A 374 -27.19 4.69 -4.53
N GLU A 375 -28.48 4.61 -4.79
CA GLU A 375 -29.25 5.67 -5.44
C GLU A 375 -29.74 6.71 -4.42
N PRO A 376 -29.99 7.96 -4.85
CA PRO A 376 -30.70 8.95 -4.04
C PRO A 376 -32.04 8.44 -3.51
N ALA A 377 -32.49 9.02 -2.40
CA ALA A 377 -33.83 8.73 -1.89
C ALA A 377 -34.90 9.20 -2.89
N SER A 378 -36.04 8.52 -2.97
CA SER A 378 -37.08 8.75 -3.99
C SER A 378 -37.70 10.15 -4.02
N GLU A 379 -37.48 10.99 -3.02
CA GLU A 379 -37.94 12.39 -3.00
C GLU A 379 -36.90 13.38 -3.55
N GLU A 380 -35.65 12.95 -3.78
CA GLU A 380 -34.57 13.76 -4.38
C GLU A 380 -34.61 13.70 -5.92
N GLY A 381 -35.76 14.00 -6.53
CA GLY A 381 -35.88 14.41 -7.94
C GLY A 381 -35.22 13.55 -9.04
N ALA A 382 -34.77 12.33 -8.76
CA ALA A 382 -34.06 11.50 -9.72
C ALA A 382 -35.04 10.90 -10.74
N VAL A 383 -34.79 11.15 -12.03
CA VAL A 383 -35.43 10.41 -13.12
C VAL A 383 -35.04 8.94 -12.95
N PRO A 384 -35.99 7.98 -12.93
CA PRO A 384 -35.65 6.55 -12.88
C PRO A 384 -34.75 6.20 -14.06
N LEU A 385 -33.56 5.66 -13.77
CA LEU A 385 -32.58 5.26 -14.77
C LEU A 385 -32.73 3.78 -15.06
N ASN A 386 -32.88 3.40 -16.33
CA ASN A 386 -33.08 2.01 -16.73
C ASN A 386 -31.73 1.37 -17.06
N THR A 387 -31.43 0.23 -16.44
CA THR A 387 -30.28 -0.62 -16.73
C THR A 387 -30.55 -1.42 -17.99
N GLY A 388 -29.65 -1.40 -18.97
CA GLY A 388 -29.84 -1.98 -20.32
C GLY A 388 -30.01 -3.51 -20.44
N GLY A 389 -30.70 -4.18 -19.51
CA GLY A 389 -31.18 -5.55 -19.63
C GLY A 389 -32.51 -5.60 -20.38
N GLY A 390 -32.57 -6.34 -21.48
CA GLY A 390 -33.59 -6.22 -22.51
C GLY A 390 -35.05 -6.40 -22.05
N GLN A 391 -35.84 -5.35 -22.24
CA GLN A 391 -37.25 -5.46 -22.58
C GLN A 391 -37.64 -4.22 -23.41
N GLU A 392 -38.17 -4.43 -24.62
CA GLU A 392 -38.57 -3.36 -25.54
C GLU A 392 -39.68 -2.50 -24.92
N ALA A 393 -39.35 -1.29 -24.48
CA ALA A 393 -40.33 -0.28 -24.12
C ALA A 393 -40.75 0.47 -25.40
N HIS A 394 -42.04 0.35 -25.75
CA HIS A 394 -42.66 1.17 -26.78
C HIS A 394 -42.71 2.64 -26.31
N ALA A 395 -41.86 3.50 -26.86
CA ALA A 395 -41.95 4.94 -26.63
C ALA A 395 -43.25 5.51 -27.23
N GLU A 396 -44.13 6.04 -26.38
CA GLU A 396 -45.18 6.95 -26.84
C GLU A 396 -44.55 8.28 -27.31
N LEU A 397 -44.99 8.78 -28.46
CA LEU A 397 -44.46 9.99 -29.10
C LEU A 397 -44.70 11.23 -28.22
N GLY A 398 -43.67 11.67 -27.49
CA GLY A 398 -43.69 12.98 -26.81
C GLY A 398 -42.89 13.06 -25.50
N GLU A 399 -42.46 11.95 -24.92
CA GLU A 399 -41.66 11.94 -23.69
C GLU A 399 -40.15 11.98 -24.00
N PRO A 400 -39.32 12.70 -23.22
CA PRO A 400 -37.88 12.62 -23.34
C PRO A 400 -37.42 11.17 -23.12
N PRO A 401 -36.40 10.69 -23.85
CA PRO A 401 -35.92 9.32 -23.68
C PRO A 401 -35.45 9.09 -22.24
N GLU A 402 -35.86 7.96 -21.65
CA GLU A 402 -35.37 7.51 -20.35
C GLU A 402 -33.85 7.43 -20.37
N ALA A 403 -33.23 7.95 -19.31
CA ALA A 403 -31.78 8.00 -19.21
C ALA A 403 -31.20 6.59 -18.93
N LYS A 404 -30.02 6.32 -19.49
CA LYS A 404 -29.43 4.97 -19.58
C LYS A 404 -28.15 4.88 -18.75
N GLU A 405 -28.06 3.83 -17.92
CA GLU A 405 -26.88 3.54 -17.12
C GLU A 405 -26.13 2.31 -17.64
N PHE A 406 -24.80 2.38 -17.59
CA PHE A 406 -23.92 1.23 -17.80
C PHE A 406 -22.87 1.16 -16.69
N THR A 407 -22.76 0.00 -16.06
CA THR A 407 -21.65 -0.33 -15.17
C THR A 407 -20.55 -1.00 -15.98
N ALA A 408 -19.33 -0.51 -15.88
CA ALA A 408 -18.16 -1.03 -16.59
C ALA A 408 -17.09 -1.41 -15.57
N MET A 409 -17.22 -2.63 -15.05
CA MET A 409 -16.27 -3.20 -14.09
C MET A 409 -15.16 -3.93 -14.84
N THR A 410 -13.91 -3.49 -14.71
CA THR A 410 -12.78 -4.03 -15.48
C THR A 410 -11.91 -4.95 -14.65
N HIS A 411 -11.52 -6.08 -15.25
CA HIS A 411 -10.66 -7.09 -14.63
C HIS A 411 -9.84 -7.83 -15.69
N ILE A 412 -8.59 -8.19 -15.40
CA ILE A 412 -7.75 -9.00 -16.29
C ILE A 412 -7.74 -10.45 -15.81
N TRP A 413 -8.32 -11.34 -16.60
CA TRP A 413 -8.35 -12.77 -16.32
C TRP A 413 -7.11 -13.49 -16.86
N ASP A 414 -6.55 -14.43 -16.10
CA ASP A 414 -5.47 -15.30 -16.61
C ASP A 414 -5.90 -15.98 -17.93
N ARG A 415 -5.03 -15.90 -18.94
CA ARG A 415 -5.19 -16.45 -20.30
C ARG A 415 -6.33 -15.90 -21.16
N VAL A 416 -7.29 -15.16 -20.59
CA VAL A 416 -8.38 -14.51 -21.33
C VAL A 416 -8.08 -13.03 -21.58
N GLY A 417 -7.41 -12.36 -20.64
CA GLY A 417 -7.07 -10.95 -20.72
C GLY A 417 -8.18 -10.05 -20.17
N LEU A 418 -8.16 -8.78 -20.59
CA LEU A 418 -9.08 -7.75 -20.11
C LEU A 418 -10.54 -8.04 -20.49
N ALA A 419 -11.40 -8.12 -19.48
CA ALA A 419 -12.85 -8.18 -19.61
C ALA A 419 -13.52 -6.97 -18.93
N VAL A 420 -14.75 -6.69 -19.33
CA VAL A 420 -15.58 -5.60 -18.82
C VAL A 420 -16.95 -6.19 -18.52
N ASP A 421 -17.42 -6.11 -17.27
CA ASP A 421 -18.78 -6.54 -16.84
C ASP A 421 -19.22 -7.90 -17.47
N GLY A 422 -18.28 -8.84 -17.49
CA GLY A 422 -18.51 -10.22 -17.93
C GLY A 422 -18.38 -10.48 -19.44
N TRP A 423 -17.85 -9.55 -20.25
CA TRP A 423 -17.51 -9.79 -21.66
C TRP A 423 -16.08 -9.35 -22.02
N THR A 424 -15.54 -9.96 -23.07
CA THR A 424 -14.33 -9.52 -23.76
C THR A 424 -14.69 -8.77 -25.05
N GLY A 425 -13.74 -8.00 -25.58
CA GLY A 425 -13.92 -7.33 -26.86
C GLY A 425 -14.83 -6.10 -26.81
N VAL A 426 -15.43 -5.77 -27.95
CA VAL A 426 -16.33 -4.61 -28.09
C VAL A 426 -17.78 -5.07 -27.96
N ARG A 427 -18.47 -4.60 -26.92
CA ARG A 427 -19.93 -4.72 -26.80
C ARG A 427 -20.59 -3.57 -27.53
N LYS A 428 -21.62 -3.86 -28.33
CA LYS A 428 -22.40 -2.84 -29.03
C LYS A 428 -23.77 -2.67 -28.37
N GLU A 429 -24.15 -1.42 -28.15
CA GLU A 429 -25.43 -1.02 -27.59
C GLU A 429 -26.12 0.01 -28.49
N THR A 430 -27.43 -0.09 -28.63
CA THR A 430 -28.23 0.95 -29.29
C THR A 430 -28.69 1.95 -28.24
N VAL A 431 -28.43 3.24 -28.45
CA VAL A 431 -28.80 4.34 -27.55
C VAL A 431 -29.37 5.48 -28.38
N VAL A 432 -30.60 5.88 -28.08
CA VAL A 432 -31.32 6.92 -28.84
C VAL A 432 -30.63 8.28 -28.64
N PRO A 433 -30.41 9.09 -29.68
CA PRO A 433 -29.87 10.43 -29.51
C PRO A 433 -30.75 11.30 -28.58
N GLY A 434 -30.11 12.13 -27.76
CA GLY A 434 -30.78 12.92 -26.72
C GLY A 434 -30.97 12.18 -25.39
N THR A 435 -30.67 10.88 -25.33
CA THR A 435 -30.66 10.11 -24.06
C THR A 435 -29.50 10.57 -23.18
N GLU A 436 -29.75 10.89 -21.91
CA GLU A 436 -28.67 11.06 -20.94
C GLU A 436 -28.05 9.69 -20.61
N VAL A 437 -26.74 9.59 -20.71
CA VAL A 437 -25.99 8.36 -20.44
C VAL A 437 -25.10 8.58 -19.22
N ARG A 438 -25.15 7.64 -18.27
CA ARG A 438 -24.20 7.55 -17.15
C ARG A 438 -23.39 6.27 -17.25
N LEU A 439 -22.05 6.40 -17.17
CA LEU A 439 -21.11 5.28 -17.19
C LEU A 439 -20.45 5.18 -15.81
N ARG A 440 -20.61 4.06 -15.12
CA ARG A 440 -20.02 3.78 -13.81
C ARG A 440 -18.77 2.92 -14.00
N LEU A 441 -17.60 3.54 -14.00
CA LEU A 441 -16.32 2.86 -14.24
C LEU A 441 -15.78 2.36 -12.91
N ILE A 442 -15.42 1.08 -12.84
CA ILE A 442 -14.86 0.45 -11.63
C ILE A 442 -13.66 -0.40 -12.02
N ASN A 443 -12.50 -0.15 -11.42
CA ASN A 443 -11.30 -0.95 -11.66
C ASN A 443 -11.09 -1.98 -10.54
N THR A 444 -11.19 -3.27 -10.85
CA THR A 444 -11.06 -4.38 -9.90
C THR A 444 -9.77 -5.18 -10.07
N ASP A 445 -8.83 -4.67 -10.86
CA ASP A 445 -7.60 -5.39 -11.21
C ASP A 445 -6.47 -5.09 -10.23
N ASP A 446 -5.71 -6.09 -9.78
CA ASP A 446 -4.76 -5.93 -8.67
C ASP A 446 -3.57 -4.98 -8.94
N TRP A 447 -3.02 -4.95 -10.16
CA TRP A 447 -1.79 -4.16 -10.43
C TRP A 447 -1.98 -3.15 -11.57
N VAL A 448 -3.05 -3.24 -12.35
CA VAL A 448 -3.14 -2.47 -13.59
C VAL A 448 -4.01 -1.23 -13.39
N ARG A 449 -3.36 -0.07 -13.45
CA ARG A 449 -4.04 1.19 -13.75
C ARG A 449 -4.70 1.09 -15.13
N GLN A 450 -6.02 1.21 -15.16
CA GLN A 450 -6.80 1.11 -16.38
C GLN A 450 -7.01 2.50 -17.00
N SER A 451 -6.73 2.61 -18.28
CA SER A 451 -7.00 3.81 -19.06
C SER A 451 -8.39 3.73 -19.70
N TYR A 452 -9.15 4.82 -19.63
CA TYR A 452 -10.46 4.94 -20.27
C TYR A 452 -10.48 6.17 -21.17
N SER A 453 -11.14 6.07 -22.32
CA SER A 453 -11.30 7.21 -23.23
C SER A 453 -12.70 7.20 -23.85
N VAL A 454 -13.40 8.32 -23.73
CA VAL A 454 -14.69 8.53 -24.40
C VAL A 454 -14.46 9.24 -25.74
N ILE A 455 -14.89 8.60 -26.82
CA ILE A 455 -14.69 9.06 -28.19
C ILE A 455 -16.05 9.30 -28.85
N GLY A 456 -16.15 10.36 -29.63
CA GLY A 456 -17.37 10.71 -30.37
C GLY A 456 -18.30 11.67 -29.64
N THR A 457 -18.00 12.03 -28.39
CA THR A 457 -18.74 13.07 -27.65
C THR A 457 -17.85 13.72 -26.60
N SER A 458 -18.24 14.92 -26.17
CA SER A 458 -17.75 15.50 -24.93
C SER A 458 -18.53 14.90 -23.74
N PHE A 459 -17.87 14.83 -22.59
CA PHE A 459 -18.42 14.18 -21.40
C PHE A 459 -18.02 14.95 -20.14
N ARG A 460 -18.58 14.56 -19.00
CA ARG A 460 -18.22 15.05 -17.67
C ARG A 460 -17.83 13.87 -16.79
N VAL A 461 -16.86 14.06 -15.89
CA VAL A 461 -16.69 13.19 -14.72
C VAL A 461 -17.62 13.75 -13.65
N VAL A 462 -18.67 13.02 -13.29
CA VAL A 462 -19.71 13.51 -12.37
C VAL A 462 -19.53 13.01 -10.94
N ALA A 463 -18.80 11.92 -10.73
CA ALA A 463 -18.41 11.46 -9.41
C ALA A 463 -17.02 10.79 -9.43
N ILE A 464 -16.32 10.87 -8.30
CA ILE A 464 -15.05 10.20 -8.03
C ILE A 464 -15.24 9.39 -6.75
N ASP A 465 -14.96 8.09 -6.81
CA ASP A 465 -15.04 7.17 -5.66
C ASP A 465 -16.37 7.29 -4.91
N GLY A 466 -17.48 7.34 -5.65
CA GLY A 466 -18.83 7.46 -5.08
C GLY A 466 -19.23 8.88 -4.65
N THR A 467 -18.33 9.86 -4.64
CA THR A 467 -18.65 11.24 -4.26
C THR A 467 -18.85 12.14 -5.47
N ASP A 468 -19.96 12.88 -5.50
CA ASP A 468 -20.29 13.80 -6.59
C ASP A 468 -19.27 14.94 -6.74
N VAL A 469 -18.93 15.25 -7.99
CA VAL A 469 -18.15 16.43 -8.37
C VAL A 469 -19.08 17.63 -8.44
N ASN A 470 -18.74 18.71 -7.73
CA ASN A 470 -19.50 19.95 -7.76
C ASN A 470 -19.31 20.70 -9.10
N GLU A 471 -20.41 20.98 -9.79
CA GLU A 471 -20.47 21.65 -11.11
C GLU A 471 -19.39 21.17 -12.11
N PRO A 472 -19.44 19.90 -12.55
CA PRO A 472 -18.37 19.29 -13.33
C PRO A 472 -18.21 19.94 -14.72
N GLY A 473 -16.96 20.18 -15.08
CA GLY A 473 -16.59 20.81 -16.36
C GLY A 473 -16.71 19.86 -17.56
N LEU A 474 -16.89 20.40 -18.76
CA LEU A 474 -16.92 19.59 -19.97
C LEU A 474 -15.51 19.17 -20.39
N LEU A 475 -15.32 17.87 -20.64
CA LEU A 475 -14.08 17.27 -21.13
C LEU A 475 -14.26 16.77 -22.56
N ALA A 476 -13.17 16.77 -23.32
CA ALA A 476 -13.11 16.22 -24.67
C ALA A 476 -11.70 15.71 -24.95
N ALA A 477 -11.59 14.53 -25.58
CA ALA A 477 -10.30 13.90 -25.86
C ALA A 477 -9.40 13.80 -24.62
N THR A 478 -9.95 13.60 -23.43
CA THR A 478 -9.20 13.45 -22.18
C THR A 478 -9.11 11.97 -21.81
N ARG A 479 -7.91 11.48 -21.53
CA ARG A 479 -7.71 10.11 -21.02
C ARG A 479 -7.94 10.09 -19.52
N LEU A 480 -8.78 9.17 -19.07
CA LEU A 480 -8.98 8.91 -17.64
C LEU A 480 -8.05 7.76 -17.24
N GLU A 481 -7.29 7.95 -16.17
CA GLU A 481 -6.48 6.91 -15.57
C GLU A 481 -7.14 6.56 -14.24
N LEU A 482 -7.59 5.30 -14.11
CA LEU A 482 -8.27 4.81 -12.93
C LEU A 482 -7.39 3.78 -12.25
N THR A 483 -7.07 4.03 -10.99
CA THR A 483 -6.26 3.12 -10.19
C THR A 483 -7.09 1.92 -9.73
N THR A 484 -6.42 0.87 -9.26
CA THR A 484 -7.07 -0.29 -8.67
C THR A 484 -7.93 0.12 -7.48
N GLY A 485 -9.17 -0.39 -7.42
CA GLY A 485 -10.17 -0.01 -6.42
C GLY A 485 -10.84 1.35 -6.65
N GLY A 486 -10.33 2.15 -7.59
CA GLY A 486 -10.88 3.47 -7.92
C GLY A 486 -12.14 3.40 -8.79
N ARG A 487 -13.00 4.43 -8.65
CA ARG A 487 -14.22 4.58 -9.46
C ARG A 487 -14.36 5.99 -10.04
N TYR A 488 -14.85 6.05 -11.29
CA TYR A 488 -15.33 7.30 -11.88
C TYR A 488 -16.71 7.09 -12.50
N ASP A 489 -17.62 8.01 -12.21
CA ASP A 489 -18.87 8.11 -12.95
C ASP A 489 -18.75 9.19 -14.02
N LEU A 490 -19.14 8.85 -15.25
CA LEU A 490 -19.15 9.77 -16.37
C LEU A 490 -20.58 10.07 -16.80
N SER A 491 -20.82 11.27 -17.33
CA SER A 491 -22.09 11.59 -17.99
C SER A 491 -21.91 12.31 -19.32
N PHE A 492 -22.84 12.04 -20.24
CA PHE A 492 -23.00 12.79 -21.48
C PHE A 492 -24.40 12.56 -22.07
N THR A 493 -24.85 13.51 -22.89
CA THR A 493 -26.04 13.33 -23.72
C THR A 493 -25.66 12.60 -25.01
N MET A 494 -26.32 11.49 -25.34
CA MET A 494 -26.05 10.69 -26.53
C MET A 494 -26.20 11.54 -27.81
N PRO A 495 -25.15 11.72 -28.63
CA PRO A 495 -25.24 12.51 -29.86
C PRO A 495 -25.85 11.71 -31.02
N ASN A 496 -26.07 12.38 -32.16
CA ASN A 496 -26.51 11.75 -33.41
C ASN A 496 -25.41 10.94 -34.14
N GLN A 497 -24.39 10.46 -33.43
CA GLN A 497 -23.27 9.70 -33.97
C GLN A 497 -22.80 8.65 -32.95
N PRO A 498 -22.05 7.61 -33.37
CA PRO A 498 -21.53 6.62 -32.44
C PRO A 498 -20.62 7.23 -31.36
N VAL A 499 -20.75 6.71 -30.14
CA VAL A 499 -19.87 7.01 -29.01
C VAL A 499 -19.18 5.72 -28.58
N PHE A 500 -17.87 5.77 -28.39
CA PHE A 500 -17.09 4.61 -27.96
C PHE A 500 -16.38 4.91 -26.64
N LEU A 501 -16.68 4.11 -25.61
CA LEU A 501 -15.86 4.02 -24.41
C LEU A 501 -14.76 2.97 -24.68
N ALA A 502 -13.56 3.45 -24.95
CA ALA A 502 -12.38 2.60 -25.05
C ALA A 502 -11.84 2.28 -23.65
N ILE A 503 -11.45 1.03 -23.44
CA ILE A 503 -10.90 0.54 -22.17
C ILE A 503 -9.54 -0.10 -22.44
N GLY A 504 -8.53 0.33 -21.68
CA GLY A 504 -7.13 0.05 -21.91
C GLY A 504 -6.48 0.95 -22.97
N ASN A 505 -5.35 0.51 -23.51
CA ASN A 505 -4.51 1.31 -24.41
C ASN A 505 -4.87 1.18 -25.90
N GLY A 506 -6.07 0.70 -26.24
CA GLY A 506 -6.46 0.46 -27.62
C GLY A 506 -7.97 0.37 -27.82
N THR A 507 -8.38 -0.11 -28.99
CA THR A 507 -9.79 -0.17 -29.41
C THR A 507 -10.37 -1.58 -29.40
N LYS A 508 -9.61 -2.56 -28.88
CA LYS A 508 -10.02 -3.97 -28.86
C LYS A 508 -11.10 -4.27 -27.84
N THR A 509 -11.12 -3.54 -26.73
CA THR A 509 -12.07 -3.73 -25.63
C THR A 509 -12.79 -2.43 -25.33
N GLY A 510 -14.11 -2.47 -25.20
CA GLY A 510 -14.89 -1.28 -24.91
C GLY A 510 -16.39 -1.42 -25.15
N LEU A 511 -17.10 -0.31 -24.97
CA LEU A 511 -18.54 -0.19 -25.17
C LEU A 511 -18.82 0.78 -26.33
N LEU A 512 -19.39 0.26 -27.42
CA LEU A 512 -19.80 1.03 -28.58
C LEU A 512 -21.30 1.33 -28.53
N MET A 513 -21.65 2.58 -28.24
CA MET A 513 -23.02 3.07 -28.23
C MET A 513 -23.34 3.68 -29.60
N THR A 514 -24.43 3.24 -30.23
CA THR A 514 -24.80 3.64 -31.59
C THR A 514 -26.25 4.14 -31.66
N PRO A 515 -26.55 5.19 -32.43
CA PRO A 515 -27.94 5.66 -32.60
C PRO A 515 -28.88 4.66 -33.27
N ASP A 516 -28.37 3.84 -34.19
CA ASP A 516 -29.18 3.02 -35.10
C ASP A 516 -28.74 1.54 -35.16
N GLY A 517 -27.89 1.11 -34.23
CA GLY A 517 -27.28 -0.23 -34.22
C GLY A 517 -26.14 -0.41 -35.23
N LYS A 518 -25.87 0.60 -36.08
CA LYS A 518 -24.83 0.55 -37.13
C LYS A 518 -23.59 1.34 -36.70
N GLY A 519 -22.48 1.08 -37.39
CA GLY A 519 -21.17 1.65 -37.08
C GLY A 519 -20.23 0.63 -36.46
N GLU A 520 -18.94 0.98 -36.46
CA GLU A 520 -17.85 0.18 -35.92
C GLU A 520 -17.06 1.01 -34.91
N ALA A 521 -16.37 0.33 -34.00
CA ALA A 521 -15.45 1.01 -33.10
C ALA A 521 -14.32 1.67 -33.92
N PRO A 522 -13.75 2.79 -33.45
CA PRO A 522 -12.60 3.40 -34.09
C PRO A 522 -11.46 2.40 -34.29
N SER A 523 -10.71 2.51 -35.40
CA SER A 523 -9.54 1.67 -35.63
C SER A 523 -8.37 2.02 -34.72
N GLU A 524 -8.29 3.29 -34.29
CA GLU A 524 -7.24 3.82 -33.41
C GLU A 524 -7.84 4.80 -32.40
N LEU A 525 -7.20 4.91 -31.23
CA LEU A 525 -7.54 5.95 -30.27
C LEU A 525 -6.93 7.28 -30.71
N PRO A 526 -7.64 8.42 -30.55
CA PRO A 526 -7.04 9.72 -30.79
C PRO A 526 -5.84 9.89 -29.85
N SER A 527 -4.73 10.43 -30.37
CA SER A 527 -3.61 10.82 -29.53
C SER A 527 -4.07 11.95 -28.61
N SER A 528 -4.09 11.69 -27.31
CA SER A 528 -4.30 12.72 -26.30
C SER A 528 -3.09 12.83 -25.40
N GLU A 529 -2.57 14.05 -25.26
CA GLU A 529 -1.61 14.39 -24.21
C GLU A 529 -2.29 14.72 -22.88
N ASP A 530 -3.60 14.97 -22.90
CA ASP A 530 -4.39 15.38 -21.74
C ASP A 530 -4.84 14.16 -20.94
N VAL A 531 -4.33 14.07 -19.71
CA VAL A 531 -4.79 13.11 -18.70
C VAL A 531 -5.67 13.87 -17.71
N PHE A 532 -6.78 13.26 -17.30
CA PHE A 532 -7.66 13.82 -16.29
C PHE A 532 -6.94 13.95 -14.94
N ILE A 533 -6.98 15.15 -14.38
CA ILE A 533 -6.41 15.47 -13.07
C ILE A 533 -7.51 16.12 -12.22
N PRO A 534 -7.94 15.50 -11.11
CA PRO A 534 -9.04 16.03 -10.31
C PRO A 534 -8.77 17.38 -9.63
N THR A 535 -7.51 17.73 -9.34
CA THR A 535 -7.09 18.88 -8.52
C THR A 535 -7.80 20.21 -8.84
N HIS A 536 -8.04 20.48 -10.12
CA HIS A 536 -8.63 21.74 -10.59
C HIS A 536 -9.97 21.54 -11.33
N TYR A 537 -10.56 20.35 -11.24
CA TYR A 537 -11.74 19.99 -12.01
C TYR A 537 -13.04 20.26 -11.24
N GLY A 538 -14.06 20.78 -11.93
CA GLY A 538 -15.32 21.21 -11.31
C GLY A 538 -15.22 22.63 -10.71
N LYS A 539 -16.14 22.97 -9.80
CA LYS A 539 -16.13 24.24 -9.07
C LYS A 539 -15.93 24.02 -7.58
N PRO A 540 -15.20 24.91 -6.89
CA PRO A 540 -15.08 24.85 -5.45
C PRO A 540 -16.45 25.05 -4.78
N THR A 541 -16.67 24.31 -3.70
CA THR A 541 -17.77 24.50 -2.76
C THR A 541 -17.24 24.35 -1.34
N ALA A 542 -17.98 24.85 -0.36
CA ALA A 542 -17.54 24.81 1.04
C ALA A 542 -17.57 23.37 1.57
N THR A 543 -16.50 22.99 2.26
CA THR A 543 -16.39 21.76 3.04
C THR A 543 -16.40 22.09 4.53
N ALA A 544 -16.67 21.10 5.39
CA ALA A 544 -16.66 21.28 6.85
C ALA A 544 -15.26 21.59 7.40
N PHE A 545 -14.22 21.17 6.68
CA PHE A 545 -12.80 21.39 6.98
C PHE A 545 -11.99 21.46 5.69
N GLY A 546 -10.77 21.97 5.77
CA GLY A 546 -9.85 22.17 4.64
C GLY A 546 -8.42 22.48 5.12
N ALA A 547 -7.55 22.93 4.22
CA ALA A 547 -6.11 23.07 4.49
C ALA A 547 -5.77 23.98 5.67
N ASP A 548 -6.57 25.02 5.93
CA ASP A 548 -6.35 25.98 7.02
C ASP A 548 -6.99 25.54 8.37
N SER A 549 -7.47 24.30 8.46
CA SER A 549 -8.12 23.79 9.68
C SER A 549 -7.10 23.52 10.79
N ILE A 550 -7.58 23.51 12.03
CA ILE A 550 -6.80 23.04 13.17
C ILE A 550 -7.00 21.54 13.28
N PHE A 551 -5.91 20.78 13.14
CA PHE A 551 -5.93 19.31 13.18
C PHE A 551 -5.56 18.79 14.56
N ASP A 552 -6.39 17.87 15.07
CA ASP A 552 -6.20 17.19 16.35
C ASP A 552 -5.08 16.14 16.25
N ARG A 553 -4.99 15.47 15.09
CA ARG A 553 -3.98 14.45 14.79
C ARG A 553 -3.26 14.77 13.50
N GLN A 554 -1.95 14.53 13.48
CA GLN A 554 -1.11 14.72 12.29
C GLN A 554 -0.18 13.54 12.11
N PHE A 555 -0.28 12.89 10.95
CA PHE A 555 0.48 11.69 10.61
C PHE A 555 1.30 11.88 9.33
N THR A 556 2.40 11.14 9.22
CA THR A 556 3.15 10.98 7.98
C THR A 556 3.17 9.51 7.59
N MET A 557 2.75 9.23 6.36
CA MET A 557 2.81 7.90 5.75
C MET A 557 3.83 7.92 4.63
N LEU A 558 4.94 7.21 4.82
CA LEU A 558 6.07 7.17 3.89
C LEU A 558 6.10 5.82 3.17
N LEU A 559 5.69 5.81 1.91
CA LEU A 559 5.68 4.62 1.07
C LEU A 559 7.06 4.42 0.45
N ASP A 560 7.65 3.25 0.67
CA ASP A 560 8.97 2.89 0.15
C ASP A 560 9.03 1.39 -0.19
N ASN A 561 10.19 0.92 -0.65
CA ASN A 561 10.40 -0.50 -0.94
C ASN A 561 11.75 -0.99 -0.44
N LYS A 562 11.81 -2.25 0.00
CA LYS A 562 13.05 -2.91 0.43
C LYS A 562 13.10 -4.38 0.01
N LEU A 563 14.28 -4.97 0.00
CA LEU A 563 14.44 -6.42 -0.12
C LEU A 563 14.41 -7.04 1.28
N GLY A 564 13.60 -8.07 1.50
CA GLY A 564 13.51 -8.66 2.83
C GLY A 564 12.80 -9.99 2.85
N PHE A 565 12.70 -10.55 4.05
CA PHE A 565 11.86 -11.72 4.29
C PHE A 565 10.53 -11.27 4.87
N TYR A 566 9.44 -11.80 4.33
CA TYR A 566 8.11 -11.65 4.89
C TYR A 566 7.47 -13.03 4.98
N ASN A 567 6.99 -13.38 6.16
CA ASN A 567 6.42 -14.68 6.48
C ASN A 567 7.32 -15.88 6.05
N GLY A 568 8.64 -15.71 6.15
CA GLY A 568 9.63 -16.72 5.77
C GLY A 568 9.91 -16.89 4.26
N ALA A 569 9.38 -16.00 3.41
CA ALA A 569 9.71 -15.91 1.99
C ALA A 569 10.51 -14.64 1.69
N PHE A 570 11.52 -14.74 0.82
CA PHE A 570 12.30 -13.57 0.38
C PHE A 570 11.59 -12.87 -0.77
N ASN A 571 11.25 -11.58 -0.59
CA ASN A 571 10.45 -10.81 -1.54
C ASN A 571 10.98 -9.37 -1.68
N GLN A 572 10.51 -8.70 -2.73
CA GLN A 572 10.47 -7.25 -2.78
C GLN A 572 9.32 -6.81 -1.88
N LEU A 573 9.64 -6.17 -0.77
CA LEU A 573 8.67 -5.69 0.21
C LEU A 573 8.35 -4.23 -0.06
N TYR A 574 7.08 -3.87 0.05
CA TYR A 574 6.60 -2.50 -0.02
C TYR A 574 6.19 -2.08 1.38
N THR A 575 6.72 -0.95 1.83
CA THR A 575 6.73 -0.59 3.23
C THR A 575 5.97 0.69 3.49
N ILE A 576 5.28 0.75 4.61
CA ILE A 576 4.76 1.99 5.19
C ILE A 576 5.68 2.37 6.35
N ASN A 577 6.25 3.58 6.29
CA ASN A 577 7.19 4.08 7.30
C ASN A 577 8.39 3.13 7.54
N GLY A 578 8.86 2.46 6.48
CA GLY A 578 10.00 1.52 6.52
C GLY A 578 9.69 0.13 7.06
N LYS A 579 8.43 -0.13 7.40
CA LYS A 579 7.94 -1.37 8.01
C LYS A 579 6.90 -2.05 7.12
N VAL A 580 6.71 -3.35 7.36
CA VAL A 580 5.59 -4.14 6.83
C VAL A 580 4.80 -4.65 8.04
N PHE A 581 3.52 -4.93 7.85
CA PHE A 581 2.68 -5.54 8.88
C PHE A 581 3.40 -6.75 9.51
N PRO A 582 3.33 -6.98 10.83
CA PRO A 582 2.61 -6.22 11.85
C PRO A 582 3.40 -5.07 12.47
N ASP A 583 4.59 -4.78 11.95
CA ASP A 583 5.46 -3.74 12.49
C ASP A 583 5.14 -2.34 11.95
N THR A 584 4.17 -2.23 11.03
CA THR A 584 3.65 -0.92 10.61
C THR A 584 2.97 -0.23 11.79
N PRO A 585 3.23 1.07 12.01
CA PRO A 585 2.60 1.79 13.11
C PRO A 585 1.08 1.88 12.88
N MET A 586 0.29 1.78 13.93
CA MET A 586 -1.15 2.04 13.88
C MET A 586 -1.42 3.52 14.17
N PHE A 587 -2.16 4.20 13.31
CA PHE A 587 -2.56 5.58 13.54
C PHE A 587 -3.72 5.62 14.52
N MET A 588 -3.48 6.17 15.70
CA MET A 588 -4.45 6.24 16.79
C MET A 588 -5.26 7.53 16.77
N VAL A 589 -6.58 7.41 16.84
CA VAL A 589 -7.52 8.54 16.83
C VAL A 589 -8.57 8.43 17.93
N GLN A 590 -9.18 9.56 18.29
CA GLN A 590 -10.41 9.61 19.06
C GLN A 590 -11.59 9.91 18.13
N GLU A 591 -12.78 9.46 18.51
CA GLU A 591 -14.01 9.85 17.82
C GLU A 591 -14.16 11.37 17.83
N GLY A 592 -14.35 11.93 16.64
CA GLY A 592 -14.45 13.36 16.38
C GLY A 592 -13.14 14.04 16.00
N ASP A 593 -11.97 13.39 16.15
CA ASP A 593 -10.68 13.98 15.77
C ASP A 593 -10.70 14.42 14.30
N LEU A 594 -10.23 15.63 14.03
CA LEU A 594 -9.89 16.04 12.67
C LEU A 594 -8.44 15.66 12.39
N VAL A 595 -8.26 14.73 11.47
CA VAL A 595 -6.97 14.10 11.15
C VAL A 595 -6.39 14.72 9.89
N HIS A 596 -5.11 15.04 9.93
CA HIS A 596 -4.32 15.37 8.75
C HIS A 596 -3.24 14.32 8.51
N THR A 597 -3.19 13.81 7.29
CA THR A 597 -2.21 12.79 6.89
C THR A 597 -1.44 13.26 5.67
N THR A 598 -0.10 13.24 5.77
CA THR A 598 0.78 13.46 4.62
C THR A 598 1.25 12.11 4.09
N ILE A 599 0.86 11.74 2.86
CA ILE A 599 1.35 10.54 2.19
C ILE A 599 2.45 10.92 1.22
N ILE A 600 3.60 10.25 1.28
CA ILE A 600 4.77 10.49 0.42
C ILE A 600 5.21 9.17 -0.19
N ASN A 601 5.21 9.06 -1.52
CA ASN A 601 5.75 7.88 -2.19
C ASN A 601 7.19 8.09 -2.65
N ARG A 602 8.13 7.41 -1.99
CA ARG A 602 9.56 7.37 -2.35
C ARG A 602 9.94 6.16 -3.20
N SER A 603 9.07 5.17 -3.26
CA SER A 603 9.28 3.93 -4.01
C SER A 603 9.29 4.20 -5.52
N ILE A 604 9.59 3.16 -6.29
CA ILE A 604 9.63 3.20 -7.76
C ILE A 604 8.34 2.73 -8.43
N VAL A 605 7.33 2.36 -7.64
CA VAL A 605 6.02 1.90 -8.10
C VAL A 605 4.92 2.79 -7.49
N ASP A 606 3.78 2.84 -8.14
CA ASP A 606 2.56 3.47 -7.62
C ASP A 606 1.91 2.61 -6.51
N HIS A 607 1.13 3.27 -5.65
CA HIS A 607 0.41 2.65 -4.55
C HIS A 607 -0.98 3.26 -4.43
N PRO A 608 -2.05 2.55 -4.81
CA PRO A 608 -3.42 2.95 -4.49
C PRO A 608 -3.67 2.74 -3.00
N MET A 609 -3.56 3.77 -2.17
CA MET A 609 -3.84 3.64 -0.73
C MET A 609 -5.35 3.72 -0.49
N HIS A 610 -5.91 2.68 0.12
CA HIS A 610 -7.32 2.55 0.44
C HIS A 610 -7.56 2.61 1.95
N LEU A 611 -8.34 3.58 2.40
CA LEU A 611 -8.78 3.71 3.79
C LEU A 611 -10.22 3.21 3.94
N HIS A 612 -10.44 2.21 4.79
CA HIS A 612 -11.78 1.72 5.08
C HIS A 612 -12.60 2.67 5.97
N GLY A 613 -13.92 2.64 5.78
CA GLY A 613 -14.91 3.26 6.66
C GLY A 613 -14.90 4.79 6.73
N HIS A 614 -14.06 5.45 5.91
CA HIS A 614 -13.93 6.90 5.85
C HIS A 614 -13.60 7.33 4.41
N HIS A 615 -14.00 8.56 4.07
CA HIS A 615 -13.53 9.25 2.88
C HIS A 615 -12.51 10.34 3.24
N MET A 616 -11.44 10.43 2.46
CA MET A 616 -10.38 11.41 2.63
C MET A 616 -10.62 12.61 1.71
N LEU A 617 -10.61 13.82 2.27
CA LEU A 617 -10.53 15.06 1.50
C LEU A 617 -9.09 15.32 1.10
N VAL A 618 -8.82 15.37 -0.21
CA VAL A 618 -7.52 15.78 -0.74
C VAL A 618 -7.39 17.29 -0.63
N LEU A 619 -6.39 17.75 0.14
CA LEU A 619 -6.09 19.17 0.34
C LEU A 619 -5.12 19.69 -0.73
N SER A 620 -4.06 18.92 -0.97
CA SER A 620 -3.04 19.25 -1.97
C SER A 620 -2.42 17.99 -2.57
N ARG A 621 -1.95 18.10 -3.82
CA ARG A 621 -1.15 17.09 -4.52
C ARG A 621 0.14 17.74 -4.99
N ASN A 622 1.29 17.22 -4.56
CA ASN A 622 2.62 17.73 -4.90
C ASN A 622 2.82 19.22 -4.54
N GLY A 623 2.15 19.68 -3.48
CA GLY A 623 2.10 21.08 -3.05
C GLY A 623 1.24 21.99 -3.93
N ASP A 624 0.48 21.42 -4.87
CA ASP A 624 -0.55 22.11 -5.63
C ASP A 624 -1.90 21.92 -4.93
N ASN A 625 -2.53 23.01 -4.52
CA ASN A 625 -3.76 22.95 -3.73
C ASN A 625 -4.93 22.54 -4.63
N VAL A 626 -5.85 21.76 -4.07
CA VAL A 626 -7.13 21.49 -4.71
C VAL A 626 -7.97 22.76 -4.68
N ASP A 627 -8.27 23.32 -5.85
CA ASP A 627 -9.08 24.54 -6.02
C ASP A 627 -10.31 24.35 -6.93
N GLY A 628 -10.48 23.13 -7.46
CA GLY A 628 -11.69 22.67 -8.14
C GLY A 628 -12.78 22.24 -7.16
N SER A 629 -13.61 21.27 -7.56
CA SER A 629 -14.52 20.59 -6.63
C SER A 629 -13.72 19.98 -5.48
N PRO A 630 -14.25 19.99 -4.24
CA PRO A 630 -13.71 19.17 -3.17
C PRO A 630 -13.52 17.74 -3.65
N TRP A 631 -12.29 17.24 -3.54
CA TRP A 631 -11.93 15.91 -4.01
C TRP A 631 -11.94 14.97 -2.81
N TRP A 632 -13.05 14.25 -2.66
CA TRP A 632 -13.19 13.16 -1.72
C TRP A 632 -12.81 11.85 -2.40
N SER A 633 -12.11 10.98 -1.67
CA SER A 633 -11.67 9.68 -2.18
C SER A 633 -11.45 8.73 -1.02
N ASP A 634 -11.85 7.47 -1.18
CA ASP A 634 -11.44 6.37 -0.30
C ASP A 634 -10.19 5.65 -0.79
N THR A 635 -9.83 5.79 -2.09
CA THR A 635 -8.71 5.09 -2.72
C THR A 635 -7.88 6.04 -3.57
N LEU A 636 -6.68 6.37 -3.11
CA LEU A 636 -5.84 7.38 -3.73
C LEU A 636 -4.61 6.78 -4.41
N ASP A 637 -4.48 7.01 -5.72
CA ASP A 637 -3.27 6.64 -6.47
C ASP A 637 -2.09 7.54 -6.11
N VAL A 638 -1.12 7.01 -5.36
CA VAL A 638 0.09 7.75 -5.00
C VAL A 638 1.25 7.29 -5.89
N GLN A 639 1.58 8.05 -6.93
CA GLN A 639 2.63 7.66 -7.88
C GLN A 639 4.05 7.94 -7.36
N PRO A 640 5.09 7.34 -7.95
CA PRO A 640 6.48 7.58 -7.56
C PRO A 640 6.86 9.07 -7.51
N GLY A 641 7.29 9.51 -6.34
CA GLY A 641 7.69 10.88 -6.06
C GLY A 641 6.54 11.85 -5.81
N GLU A 642 5.32 11.34 -5.67
CA GLU A 642 4.17 12.16 -5.31
C GLU A 642 4.03 12.36 -3.80
N THR A 643 3.37 13.45 -3.45
CA THR A 643 2.98 13.76 -2.08
C THR A 643 1.54 14.23 -2.06
N TYR A 644 0.77 13.75 -1.09
CA TYR A 644 -0.60 14.20 -0.85
C TYR A 644 -0.73 14.67 0.58
N GLU A 645 -1.47 15.76 0.76
CA GLU A 645 -1.95 16.21 2.06
C GLU A 645 -3.45 15.94 2.11
N LEU A 646 -3.87 15.19 3.10
CA LEU A 646 -5.22 14.67 3.23
C LEU A 646 -5.81 15.11 4.56
N ALA A 647 -7.13 15.27 4.60
CA ALA A 647 -7.87 15.44 5.83
C ALA A 647 -9.10 14.55 5.87
N PHE A 648 -9.43 14.02 7.05
CA PHE A 648 -10.72 13.37 7.29
C PHE A 648 -11.11 13.56 8.75
N ARG A 649 -12.40 13.40 9.03
CA ARG A 649 -12.91 13.37 10.40
C ARG A 649 -13.04 11.91 10.83
N ALA A 650 -12.53 11.59 12.01
CA ALA A 650 -12.69 10.28 12.62
C ALA A 650 -14.09 10.15 13.24
N ASP A 651 -15.13 9.92 12.43
CA ASP A 651 -16.54 9.82 12.86
C ASP A 651 -17.16 8.43 12.72
N ASN A 652 -16.38 7.43 12.34
CA ASN A 652 -16.81 6.02 12.27
C ASN A 652 -15.93 5.16 13.21
N PRO A 653 -16.31 4.99 14.49
CA PRO A 653 -15.49 4.27 15.46
C PRO A 653 -15.18 2.83 15.06
N GLY A 654 -13.94 2.39 15.26
CA GLY A 654 -13.55 1.02 14.95
C GLY A 654 -12.06 0.75 14.90
N LEU A 655 -11.73 -0.42 14.35
CA LEU A 655 -10.40 -0.79 13.86
C LEU A 655 -10.51 -0.93 12.34
N TRP A 656 -9.94 0.03 11.62
CA TRP A 656 -10.05 0.14 10.18
C TRP A 656 -8.73 -0.22 9.53
N MET A 657 -8.79 -1.13 8.56
CA MET A 657 -7.63 -1.48 7.76
C MET A 657 -7.37 -0.36 6.74
N ASP A 658 -6.11 0.00 6.58
CA ASP A 658 -5.62 0.90 5.52
C ASP A 658 -4.49 0.16 4.79
N HIS A 659 -4.65 -0.03 3.50
CA HIS A 659 -3.75 -0.87 2.73
C HIS A 659 -3.56 -0.39 1.30
N CYS A 660 -2.44 -0.82 0.71
CA CYS A 660 -2.27 -0.66 -0.72
C CYS A 660 -3.25 -1.60 -1.43
N HIS A 661 -4.15 -1.06 -2.25
CA HIS A 661 -5.07 -1.83 -3.06
C HIS A 661 -4.40 -2.50 -4.27
N ASN A 662 -3.07 -2.47 -4.32
CA ASN A 662 -2.32 -3.48 -5.04
C ASN A 662 -2.19 -4.71 -4.15
N LEU A 663 -3.00 -5.74 -4.42
CA LEU A 663 -3.17 -6.87 -3.51
C LEU A 663 -1.89 -7.70 -3.35
N GLU A 664 -0.99 -7.70 -4.34
CA GLU A 664 0.34 -8.30 -4.17
C GLU A 664 1.21 -7.52 -3.16
N HIS A 665 1.08 -6.18 -3.12
CA HIS A 665 1.73 -5.36 -2.10
C HIS A 665 1.13 -5.62 -0.71
N ALA A 666 -0.21 -5.66 -0.61
CA ALA A 666 -0.92 -5.90 0.63
C ALA A 666 -0.59 -7.28 1.22
N ALA A 667 -0.62 -8.33 0.40
CA ALA A 667 -0.24 -9.69 0.78
C ALA A 667 1.24 -9.81 1.22
N ALA A 668 2.11 -8.90 0.75
CA ALA A 668 3.49 -8.78 1.20
C ALA A 668 3.67 -7.89 2.46
N GLY A 669 2.57 -7.46 3.07
CA GLY A 669 2.53 -6.73 4.34
C GLY A 669 2.46 -5.20 4.20
N MET A 670 2.09 -4.66 3.03
CA MET A 670 1.86 -3.22 2.86
C MET A 670 0.47 -2.80 3.34
N SER A 671 0.23 -3.01 4.63
CA SER A 671 -0.99 -2.66 5.33
C SER A 671 -0.69 -2.06 6.70
N MET A 672 -1.63 -1.27 7.19
CA MET A 672 -1.63 -0.66 8.52
C MET A 672 -3.07 -0.49 9.01
N HIS A 673 -3.25 0.11 10.17
CA HIS A 673 -4.57 0.35 10.73
C HIS A 673 -4.75 1.79 11.21
N LEU A 674 -5.93 2.33 10.96
CA LEU A 674 -6.49 3.46 11.70
C LEU A 674 -7.31 2.89 12.87
N MET A 675 -6.92 3.22 14.10
CA MET A 675 -7.48 2.60 15.29
C MET A 675 -8.03 3.63 16.27
N TYR A 676 -9.28 3.42 16.71
CA TYR A 676 -9.92 4.29 17.68
C TYR A 676 -9.54 3.91 19.11
N GLU A 677 -9.34 4.92 19.96
CA GLU A 677 -9.12 4.75 21.39
C GLU A 677 -10.25 3.96 22.06
N GLY A 678 -9.90 2.99 22.89
CA GLY A 678 -10.86 2.18 23.64
C GLY A 678 -11.54 1.06 22.84
N ILE A 679 -11.28 0.91 21.55
CA ILE A 679 -11.78 -0.22 20.75
C ILE A 679 -10.89 -1.44 20.93
N THR A 680 -11.51 -2.62 21.01
CA THR A 680 -10.84 -3.93 21.09
C THR A 680 -11.44 -4.88 20.07
N SER A 681 -10.63 -5.78 19.50
CA SER A 681 -11.09 -6.81 18.56
C SER A 681 -10.95 -8.20 19.20
N PRO A 682 -12.00 -9.04 19.17
CA PRO A 682 -11.92 -10.43 19.64
C PRO A 682 -11.31 -11.38 18.59
N TYR A 683 -10.98 -10.87 17.41
CA TYR A 683 -10.52 -11.66 16.28
C TYR A 683 -8.99 -11.78 16.24
N GLU A 684 -8.52 -12.87 15.62
CA GLU A 684 -7.10 -13.17 15.48
C GLU A 684 -6.80 -13.61 14.05
N VAL A 685 -5.60 -13.29 13.57
CA VAL A 685 -5.05 -13.76 12.29
C VAL A 685 -3.87 -14.71 12.52
N GLY A 686 -3.42 -15.35 11.45
CA GLY A 686 -2.19 -16.15 11.42
C GLY A 686 -2.43 -17.62 11.08
N SER A 687 -1.35 -18.37 10.89
CA SER A 687 -1.37 -19.75 10.37
C SER A 687 -2.09 -20.79 11.25
N GLY A 688 -2.40 -20.45 12.50
CA GLY A 688 -3.19 -21.23 13.43
C GLY A 688 -4.65 -20.80 13.51
N THR A 689 -5.11 -19.95 12.59
CA THR A 689 -6.49 -19.47 12.43
C THR A 689 -6.99 -19.80 11.02
N VAL A 690 -8.25 -19.50 10.73
CA VAL A 690 -8.81 -19.53 9.36
C VAL A 690 -8.82 -18.15 8.70
N ASN A 691 -8.27 -17.13 9.38
CA ASN A 691 -8.39 -15.74 8.98
C ASN A 691 -7.09 -15.28 8.31
N HIS A 692 -7.21 -14.91 7.05
CA HIS A 692 -6.14 -14.38 6.22
C HIS A 692 -6.74 -13.24 5.41
N PRO A 693 -6.62 -11.96 5.83
CA PRO A 693 -7.29 -10.87 5.14
C PRO A 693 -6.71 -10.62 3.74
N GLU A 694 -5.38 -10.51 3.62
CA GLU A 694 -4.65 -10.21 2.36
C GLU A 694 -3.83 -11.39 1.84
#